data_AF-A0A1I2BW85-F1
#
_entry.id   AF-A0A1I2BW85-F1
#
_cell.length_a   1.000
_cell.length_b   1.000
_cell.length_c   1.000
_cell.angle_alpha   90.00
_cell.angle_beta   90.00
_cell.angle_gamma   90.00
#
_symmetry.space_group_name_H-M   'P 1'
#
loop_
_entity.id
_entity.type
_entity.pdbx_description
1 polymer ?
#
loop_
_entity_poly.entity_id
_entity_poly.type
_entity_poly.pdbx_seq_one_letter_code
_entity_poly.pdbx_strand_id
1 'polypeptide(L)'
;MNKKPFNVMSKVALAGIIGAAGITPAAVASAQEAQVSVDDVVITKDGQNIQFDLQEYNAIQLDQPEYLENATASFVVSSTGNKYSLQEYNAAKAELGEESSSAEAIQLLENSEVEPTQVNTVEGSIEDGEIIVGSDLNVESVSAINKTTVDVTFSEAVESVSAENFTIDGASVNSATLNEDKTVATLDVSGLDYETEYNVTISDILVNGETVETVTDSFTTPAVADIWDLEISVNKESLVANGADNARVTFQLVNQNTGEVDENADDVVLDLNTTRGSLAQDRVTIQDGQATVQLTSEFYNTEVEAKIDAQIIEASGDYEDLIGEVVGSTTVPFIPFEADPEIDIKAEGGESNQADRFTLYFDNEVALNNLVETNPDGELLYQRLDEGGGVAESNLTADEVEGLDAEDVRHQLIDDAITITQGEKDFTVKGLKPVSGNTQAMEVILEKTDGNDVLTDNASVNVDINTRNAAGEVTSSDTSFTVTDARAPEATGVNAEGMNTLKVQFSEAIDNASFQIDGQFGEVGEHFTVDFGDFHPATLIDNRDLATLVLQDGYDEDGDGDDARPGFFTPGEHSLQVSSTEDFAARTDNNNVGTTQNFNFTINADDSKPNAVVNVESPEQFRVSFDKQVSGFELEDMELQVYDNDAGEYVNVLDSEKFPGLTSNDLSALLAIDPVNNSEQVVELLIDWTVLYDTAENNTNYYNDDFRIVINEDSVTNVVNGETNEEIVLDLNYPGSPLNTPDTTSATIESIERVDDENNFHVTMSEPVKLAGEDAEDTPNQDQGGTNEGASVPTTSVQFIGQDEDGNTVTIDGEVNGYADEDGADKVLSVSWDEEAERTPQSIVNAGGSEDWTLVVRSLSDDVGNTVASATQDFTIEAVEEASPFYIGETAGEDEGEVTGAINGEGEDTVTITFSEGVQTSGDNDATDPGQYTLNGANLPTGTSISVDDRDGNSDNGNETVIITLPDGTLQESSNVITVNQDLESYDGSVLEGEYEVDFVVEDAVEDDEPEEPVEVVELGADSLGTAGDQQITGLEANTTYDVSVDGEPAVEMTTDAAGNLTGLTNGSTYVVTEVAPTEVELGADSLGTAGDQQITGLEANTTYNVSVDGEPAVEMTTDAAGNLTGLTFFLWINLRCNFYLKN
;
A
#
# COMPACT_ATOMS: atom_id res chain seq x y z
N MET A 1 6.81 -12.15 44.23
CA MET A 1 6.74 -10.70 44.59
C MET A 1 6.26 -9.99 43.34
N ASN A 2 4.95 -10.00 43.07
CA ASN A 2 3.99 -8.91 43.34
C ASN A 2 4.46 -7.53 42.83
N LYS A 3 4.07 -7.20 41.60
CA LYS A 3 3.99 -5.84 41.05
C LYS A 3 2.52 -5.35 41.11
N LYS A 4 2.35 -4.08 41.52
CA LYS A 4 1.12 -3.25 41.69
C LYS A 4 0.23 -3.64 42.91
N PRO A 5 -0.33 -2.68 43.69
CA PRO A 5 -0.91 -1.40 43.26
C PRO A 5 -0.47 -0.15 44.06
N PHE A 6 -0.56 1.03 43.45
CA PHE A 6 -0.59 2.31 44.17
C PHE A 6 -1.88 3.04 43.85
N ASN A 7 -2.80 3.03 44.80
CA ASN A 7 -3.93 3.93 44.92
C ASN A 7 -4.11 4.18 46.43
N VAL A 8 -4.65 5.36 46.82
CA VAL A 8 -4.84 5.89 48.20
C VAL A 8 -3.73 6.92 48.60
N MET A 9 -3.97 8.19 48.94
CA MET A 9 -5.16 8.92 49.39
C MET A 9 -4.96 10.47 49.36
N SER A 10 -6.08 11.20 49.36
CA SER A 10 -6.35 12.45 50.11
C SER A 10 -6.15 13.85 49.47
N LYS A 11 -7.31 14.51 49.30
CA LYS A 11 -7.67 15.95 49.44
C LYS A 11 -7.20 16.91 48.34
N VAL A 12 -8.17 17.59 47.70
CA VAL A 12 -8.52 19.02 47.92
C VAL A 12 -9.81 19.35 47.18
N ALA A 13 -10.78 19.97 47.86
CA ALA A 13 -11.63 21.00 47.27
C ALA A 13 -11.92 22.04 48.35
N LEU A 14 -11.11 23.11 48.35
CA LEU A 14 -11.33 24.33 49.13
C LEU A 14 -11.45 25.47 48.12
N ALA A 15 -12.66 26.02 48.00
CA ALA A 15 -13.01 27.11 47.12
C ALA A 15 -12.24 28.39 47.46
N GLY A 16 -11.84 29.12 46.42
CA GLY A 16 -11.06 30.36 46.51
C GLY A 16 -11.92 31.60 46.82
N ILE A 17 -11.31 32.55 47.54
CA ILE A 17 -11.68 33.98 47.56
C ILE A 17 -10.41 34.81 47.84
N ILE A 18 -10.03 35.73 46.95
CA ILE A 18 -9.55 37.08 47.30
C ILE A 18 -9.99 38.08 46.22
N GLY A 19 -10.78 39.08 46.61
CA GLY A 19 -11.13 40.23 45.78
C GLY A 19 -12.11 41.21 46.44
N ALA A 20 -11.69 41.90 47.51
CA ALA A 20 -12.32 43.16 47.96
C ALA A 20 -11.84 44.30 47.03
N ALA A 21 -12.62 45.33 46.66
CA ALA A 21 -13.37 46.21 47.55
C ALA A 21 -14.42 47.11 46.83
N GLY A 22 -15.53 47.38 47.55
CA GLY A 22 -16.40 48.58 47.48
C GLY A 22 -17.43 48.61 46.32
N ILE A 23 -18.71 49.01 46.46
CA ILE A 23 -19.28 50.10 47.27
C ILE A 23 -20.84 49.95 47.39
N THR A 24 -21.35 49.55 48.59
CA THR A 24 -22.60 49.98 49.31
C THR A 24 -24.04 49.74 48.74
N PRO A 25 -25.14 49.87 49.53
CA PRO A 25 -25.66 48.87 50.50
C PRO A 25 -27.22 48.69 50.49
N ALA A 26 -27.75 47.59 51.03
CA ALA A 26 -29.09 47.54 51.64
C ALA A 26 -29.15 46.45 52.72
N ALA A 27 -29.97 46.68 53.75
CA ALA A 27 -29.85 46.12 55.08
C ALA A 27 -30.21 44.62 55.24
N VAL A 28 -29.52 44.00 56.19
CA VAL A 28 -29.68 42.63 56.70
C VAL A 28 -30.97 42.49 57.53
N ALA A 29 -31.70 41.41 57.29
CA ALA A 29 -32.56 40.75 58.28
C ALA A 29 -32.01 39.33 58.51
N SER A 30 -31.76 38.99 59.78
CA SER A 30 -31.28 37.68 60.22
C SER A 30 -32.38 36.61 60.08
N ALA A 31 -32.12 35.52 59.36
CA ALA A 31 -32.94 34.31 59.41
C ALA A 31 -32.55 33.47 60.63
N GLN A 32 -33.56 33.00 61.35
CA GLN A 32 -33.50 32.25 62.60
C GLN A 32 -33.35 30.76 62.26
N GLU A 33 -32.38 30.05 62.85
CA GLU A 33 -32.27 28.58 62.69
C GLU A 33 -33.57 27.92 63.15
N ALA A 34 -34.14 27.04 62.30
CA ALA A 34 -35.34 26.29 62.62
C ALA A 34 -35.03 25.30 63.75
N GLN A 35 -35.70 25.45 64.88
CA GLN A 35 -35.57 24.59 66.04
C GLN A 35 -36.32 23.28 65.76
N VAL A 36 -35.61 22.15 65.66
CA VAL A 36 -36.23 20.83 65.40
C VAL A 36 -37.02 20.39 66.64
N SER A 37 -38.27 19.95 66.46
CA SER A 37 -39.15 19.41 67.52
C SER A 37 -39.58 17.98 67.23
N VAL A 38 -40.17 17.30 68.23
CA VAL A 38 -40.95 16.08 68.00
C VAL A 38 -42.41 16.52 67.95
N ASP A 39 -43.00 16.43 66.77
CA ASP A 39 -44.37 16.90 66.56
C ASP A 39 -45.36 15.73 66.61
N ASP A 40 -44.96 14.55 66.11
CA ASP A 40 -45.81 13.36 66.07
C ASP A 40 -45.17 12.12 66.72
N VAL A 41 -46.01 11.12 66.98
CA VAL A 41 -45.64 9.78 67.43
C VAL A 41 -46.33 8.72 66.59
N VAL A 42 -45.61 7.65 66.27
CA VAL A 42 -46.19 6.48 65.60
C VAL A 42 -46.45 5.41 66.63
N ILE A 43 -47.70 4.97 66.71
CA ILE A 43 -48.11 3.82 67.52
C ILE A 43 -48.37 2.62 66.63
N THR A 44 -47.98 1.44 67.09
CA THR A 44 -48.37 0.18 66.46
C THR A 44 -49.56 -0.38 67.22
N LYS A 45 -50.70 -0.55 66.54
CA LYS A 45 -51.91 -1.19 67.09
C LYS A 45 -52.40 -2.23 66.10
N ASP A 46 -52.64 -3.45 66.58
CA ASP A 46 -53.10 -4.60 65.78
C ASP A 46 -52.24 -4.88 64.52
N GLY A 47 -50.95 -4.53 64.56
CA GLY A 47 -49.99 -4.73 63.46
C GLY A 47 -49.90 -3.58 62.45
N GLN A 48 -50.68 -2.50 62.61
CA GLN A 48 -50.64 -1.32 61.75
C GLN A 48 -49.94 -0.14 62.46
N ASN A 49 -49.09 0.59 61.73
CA ASN A 49 -48.38 1.76 62.23
C ASN A 49 -49.18 3.03 61.92
N ILE A 50 -49.62 3.70 62.98
CA ILE A 50 -50.54 4.84 62.92
C ILE A 50 -49.85 6.06 63.52
N GLN A 51 -49.79 7.17 62.77
CA GLN A 51 -49.15 8.42 63.22
C GLN A 51 -50.18 9.35 63.87
N PHE A 52 -49.82 9.93 65.01
CA PHE A 52 -50.63 10.85 65.82
C PHE A 52 -49.84 12.09 66.21
N ASP A 53 -50.51 13.24 66.34
CA ASP A 53 -49.95 14.41 67.01
C ASP A 53 -49.52 14.06 68.44
N LEU A 54 -48.31 14.49 68.82
CA LEU A 54 -47.69 14.13 70.09
C LEU A 54 -48.44 14.75 71.29
N GLN A 55 -49.04 15.93 71.14
CA GLN A 55 -49.81 16.54 72.22
C GLN A 55 -51.11 15.77 72.46
N GLU A 56 -51.78 15.35 71.39
CA GLU A 56 -52.98 14.50 71.47
C GLU A 56 -52.64 13.16 72.12
N TYR A 57 -51.57 12.49 71.67
CA TYR A 57 -51.11 11.23 72.27
C TYR A 57 -50.82 11.35 73.77
N ASN A 58 -50.09 12.40 74.17
CA ASN A 58 -49.75 12.62 75.57
C ASN A 58 -50.98 12.96 76.44
N ALA A 59 -51.96 13.70 75.90
CA ALA A 59 -53.21 13.98 76.59
C ALA A 59 -54.00 12.69 76.86
N ILE A 60 -54.06 11.78 75.88
CA ILE A 60 -54.74 10.48 76.02
C ILE A 60 -54.02 9.60 77.06
N GLN A 61 -52.69 9.54 77.02
CA GLN A 61 -51.92 8.75 77.98
C GLN A 61 -52.14 9.18 79.44
N LEU A 62 -52.42 10.48 79.66
CA LEU A 62 -52.62 11.05 80.99
C LEU A 62 -54.07 10.94 81.48
N ASP A 63 -55.04 11.28 80.61
CA ASP A 63 -56.44 11.45 81.03
C ASP A 63 -57.31 10.21 80.76
N GLN A 64 -57.01 9.41 79.73
CA GLN A 64 -57.83 8.28 79.26
C GLN A 64 -56.99 7.13 78.67
N PRO A 65 -56.07 6.52 79.46
CA PRO A 65 -55.13 5.51 78.95
C PRO A 65 -55.78 4.23 78.42
N GLU A 66 -57.05 3.96 78.76
CA GLU A 66 -57.82 2.84 78.22
C GLU A 66 -57.97 2.85 76.69
N TYR A 67 -57.88 4.00 76.01
CA TYR A 67 -57.99 4.07 74.56
C TYR A 67 -56.72 3.63 73.82
N LEU A 68 -55.59 3.56 74.54
CA LEU A 68 -54.32 3.03 74.06
C LEU A 68 -54.12 1.56 74.46
N GLU A 69 -55.15 0.89 74.97
CA GLU A 69 -55.06 -0.53 75.33
C GLU A 69 -54.71 -1.37 74.08
N ASN A 70 -53.63 -2.13 74.16
CA ASN A 70 -53.01 -2.89 73.05
C ASN A 70 -52.35 -2.06 71.93
N ALA A 71 -52.09 -0.77 72.15
CA ALA A 71 -51.22 0.03 71.27
C ALA A 71 -49.87 0.31 71.95
N THR A 72 -48.77 0.26 71.18
CA THR A 72 -47.43 0.60 71.66
C THR A 72 -46.83 1.73 70.84
N ALA A 73 -46.32 2.78 71.49
CA ALA A 73 -45.52 3.78 70.78
C ALA A 73 -44.22 3.15 70.30
N SER A 74 -43.98 3.25 68.99
CA SER A 74 -42.91 2.54 68.30
C SER A 74 -41.86 3.51 67.76
N PHE A 75 -42.29 4.69 67.28
CA PHE A 75 -41.41 5.71 66.71
C PHE A 75 -41.82 7.11 67.15
N VAL A 76 -40.84 8.02 67.15
CA VAL A 76 -41.05 9.47 67.24
C VAL A 76 -40.77 10.10 65.89
N VAL A 77 -41.52 11.14 65.53
CA VAL A 77 -41.37 11.84 64.25
C VAL A 77 -40.89 13.26 64.51
N SER A 78 -39.79 13.65 63.88
CA SER A 78 -39.28 15.01 63.95
C SER A 78 -40.14 15.97 63.13
N SER A 79 -40.03 17.27 63.40
CA SER A 79 -40.66 18.34 62.62
C SER A 79 -40.20 18.41 61.15
N THR A 80 -39.16 17.66 60.79
CA THR A 80 -38.66 17.48 59.41
C THR A 80 -39.22 16.23 58.73
N GLY A 81 -40.02 15.42 59.44
CA GLY A 81 -40.64 14.19 58.95
C GLY A 81 -39.81 12.91 59.19
N ASN A 82 -38.62 13.01 59.78
CA ASN A 82 -37.76 11.85 60.05
C ASN A 82 -38.31 11.01 61.22
N LYS A 83 -38.34 9.69 61.04
CA LYS A 83 -38.86 8.73 62.04
C LYS A 83 -37.71 7.98 62.70
N TYR A 84 -37.67 8.01 64.03
CA TYR A 84 -36.67 7.30 64.83
C TYR A 84 -37.34 6.34 65.80
N SER A 85 -36.78 5.15 66.00
CA SER A 85 -37.38 4.21 66.94
C SER A 85 -37.36 4.79 68.36
N LEU A 86 -38.37 4.43 69.16
CA LEU A 86 -38.43 4.90 70.53
C LEU A 86 -37.21 4.42 71.36
N GLN A 87 -36.56 3.32 70.95
CA GLN A 87 -35.32 2.85 71.56
C GLN A 87 -34.14 3.78 71.26
N GLU A 88 -33.95 4.20 70.01
CA GLU A 88 -32.89 5.13 69.60
C GLU A 88 -33.11 6.51 70.21
N TYR A 89 -34.33 7.01 70.19
CA TYR A 89 -34.71 8.24 70.84
C TYR A 89 -34.41 8.24 72.35
N ASN A 90 -34.77 7.15 73.06
CA ASN A 90 -34.46 7.04 74.48
C ASN A 90 -32.96 6.87 74.74
N ALA A 91 -32.20 6.25 73.83
CA ALA A 91 -30.75 6.14 73.93
C ALA A 91 -30.08 7.52 73.76
N ALA A 92 -30.48 8.29 72.75
CA ALA A 92 -30.01 9.66 72.54
C ALA A 92 -30.33 10.56 73.75
N LYS A 93 -31.53 10.44 74.32
CA LYS A 93 -31.92 11.18 75.53
C LYS A 93 -31.11 10.75 76.76
N ALA A 94 -30.78 9.47 76.89
CA ALA A 94 -29.92 8.97 77.96
C ALA A 94 -28.48 9.47 77.84
N GLU A 95 -27.96 9.64 76.62
CA GLU A 95 -26.63 10.19 76.36
C GLU A 95 -26.53 11.67 76.74
N LEU A 96 -27.59 12.44 76.50
CA LEU A 96 -27.68 13.87 76.85
C LEU A 96 -27.97 14.12 78.35
N GLY A 97 -28.50 13.12 79.07
CA GLY A 97 -28.84 13.16 80.49
C GLY A 97 -30.32 13.46 80.77
N GLU A 98 -30.82 13.06 81.95
CA GLU A 98 -32.27 13.02 82.28
C GLU A 98 -33.01 14.37 82.24
N GLU A 99 -32.29 15.50 82.25
CA GLU A 99 -32.90 16.84 82.19
C GLU A 99 -32.95 17.41 80.75
N SER A 100 -32.47 16.67 79.74
CA SER A 100 -32.45 17.11 78.34
C SER A 100 -33.85 17.09 77.69
N SER A 101 -34.08 18.05 76.80
CA SER A 101 -35.34 18.22 76.08
C SER A 101 -35.49 17.23 74.93
N SER A 102 -36.74 16.99 74.51
CA SER A 102 -37.03 16.09 73.38
C SER A 102 -36.43 16.57 72.05
N ALA A 103 -36.36 17.89 71.86
CA ALA A 103 -35.75 18.53 70.71
C ALA A 103 -34.24 18.26 70.62
N GLU A 104 -33.54 18.35 71.75
CA GLU A 104 -32.09 18.08 71.80
C GLU A 104 -31.77 16.62 71.47
N ALA A 105 -32.62 15.68 71.88
CA ALA A 105 -32.45 14.26 71.57
C ALA A 105 -32.62 13.96 70.07
N ILE A 106 -33.60 14.58 69.39
CA ILE A 106 -33.78 14.43 67.94
C ILE A 106 -32.66 15.10 67.16
N GLN A 107 -32.25 16.31 67.58
CA GLN A 107 -31.16 17.01 66.91
C GLN A 107 -29.83 16.24 67.02
N LEU A 108 -29.64 15.47 68.10
CA LEU A 108 -28.50 14.55 68.19
C LEU A 108 -28.60 13.40 67.20
N LEU A 109 -29.80 12.83 67.00
CA LEU A 109 -30.03 11.75 66.03
C LEU A 109 -29.84 12.21 64.59
N GLU A 110 -30.40 13.37 64.21
CA GLU A 110 -30.26 13.92 62.85
C GLU A 110 -28.82 14.29 62.47
N ASN A 111 -27.97 14.58 63.47
CA ASN A 111 -26.55 14.86 63.26
C ASN A 111 -25.65 13.62 63.46
N SER A 112 -26.23 12.45 63.70
CA SER A 112 -25.50 11.19 63.87
C SER A 112 -25.59 10.33 62.61
N GLU A 113 -24.81 9.25 62.54
CA GLU A 113 -24.91 8.24 61.46
C GLU A 113 -26.12 7.29 61.63
N VAL A 114 -27.05 7.58 62.55
CA VAL A 114 -28.27 6.79 62.71
C VAL A 114 -29.26 7.21 61.64
N GLU A 115 -29.38 6.37 60.62
CA GLU A 115 -30.30 6.60 59.50
C GLU A 115 -31.78 6.58 59.97
N PRO A 116 -32.62 7.51 59.48
CA PRO A 116 -34.05 7.49 59.75
C PRO A 116 -34.69 6.17 59.33
N THR A 117 -35.62 5.66 60.13
CA THR A 117 -36.32 4.41 59.80
C THR A 117 -37.44 4.69 58.79
N GLN A 118 -37.34 4.08 57.62
CA GLN A 118 -38.41 4.05 56.62
C GLN A 118 -39.54 3.13 57.11
N VAL A 119 -40.63 3.73 57.61
CA VAL A 119 -41.86 3.03 58.03
C VAL A 119 -43.07 3.70 57.41
N ASN A 120 -43.87 2.89 56.71
CA ASN A 120 -45.17 3.28 56.18
C ASN A 120 -46.13 3.51 57.34
N THR A 121 -46.67 4.72 57.39
CA THR A 121 -47.62 5.16 58.40
C THR A 121 -48.90 5.58 57.71
N VAL A 122 -50.02 5.32 58.38
CA VAL A 122 -51.32 5.92 58.06
C VAL A 122 -51.60 6.99 59.10
N GLU A 123 -52.17 8.12 58.69
CA GLU A 123 -52.61 9.14 59.65
C GLU A 123 -53.77 8.59 60.48
N GLY A 124 -53.69 8.79 61.79
CA GLY A 124 -54.72 8.42 62.74
C GLY A 124 -55.30 9.62 63.45
N SER A 125 -56.60 9.59 63.69
CA SER A 125 -57.29 10.55 64.55
C SER A 125 -58.21 9.82 65.53
N ILE A 126 -58.61 10.49 66.61
CA ILE A 126 -59.57 9.94 67.57
C ILE A 126 -60.90 10.67 67.46
N GLU A 127 -61.93 9.92 67.08
CA GLU A 127 -63.31 10.36 67.14
C GLU A 127 -64.08 9.47 68.12
N ASP A 128 -64.82 10.08 69.06
CA ASP A 128 -65.72 9.40 70.01
C ASP A 128 -65.12 8.22 70.81
N GLY A 129 -63.80 8.21 71.02
CA GLY A 129 -63.10 7.20 71.83
C GLY A 129 -62.63 5.95 71.07
N GLU A 130 -62.66 5.96 69.73
CA GLU A 130 -62.01 4.94 68.88
C GLU A 130 -60.96 5.58 67.94
N ILE A 131 -59.96 4.78 67.56
CA ILE A 131 -58.90 5.19 66.61
C ILE A 131 -59.38 4.88 65.19
N ILE A 132 -59.37 5.88 64.30
CA ILE A 132 -59.73 5.73 62.88
C ILE A 132 -58.47 5.80 62.00
N VAL A 133 -58.44 4.99 60.93
CA VAL A 133 -57.33 4.85 59.97
C VAL A 133 -57.82 5.20 58.56
N GLY A 134 -57.19 6.15 57.87
CA GLY A 134 -57.54 6.54 56.50
C GLY A 134 -56.98 5.60 55.41
N SER A 135 -57.71 5.43 54.31
CA SER A 135 -57.28 4.70 53.10
C SER A 135 -57.55 5.58 51.88
N ASP A 136 -56.50 6.12 51.25
CA ASP A 136 -56.61 6.99 50.08
C ASP A 136 -55.82 6.42 48.88
N LEU A 137 -56.42 6.48 47.68
CA LEU A 137 -55.73 6.24 46.40
C LEU A 137 -54.65 7.30 46.22
N ASN A 138 -53.41 6.90 45.92
CA ASN A 138 -52.32 7.83 45.59
C ASN A 138 -51.88 7.66 44.13
N VAL A 139 -51.44 8.76 43.53
CA VAL A 139 -50.69 8.75 42.26
C VAL A 139 -49.24 8.42 42.59
N GLU A 140 -48.70 7.35 42.03
CA GLU A 140 -47.33 6.88 42.30
C GLU A 140 -46.30 7.64 41.47
N SER A 141 -46.63 7.96 40.22
CA SER A 141 -45.74 8.70 39.33
C SER A 141 -46.51 9.31 38.16
N VAL A 142 -46.00 10.42 37.65
CA VAL A 142 -46.36 10.95 36.33
C VAL A 142 -45.08 11.12 35.52
N SER A 143 -45.05 10.59 34.30
CA SER A 143 -43.88 10.68 33.42
C SER A 143 -44.28 10.91 31.97
N ALA A 144 -43.68 11.90 31.33
CA ALA A 144 -43.81 12.08 29.90
C ALA A 144 -42.89 11.11 29.14
N ILE A 145 -43.43 10.44 28.13
CA ILE A 145 -42.65 9.63 27.19
C ILE A 145 -42.12 10.53 26.06
N ASN A 146 -42.94 11.47 25.60
CA ASN A 146 -42.62 12.47 24.59
C ASN A 146 -43.62 13.65 24.70
N LYS A 147 -43.58 14.61 23.76
CA LYS A 147 -44.49 15.79 23.76
C LYS A 147 -45.98 15.44 23.61
N THR A 148 -46.33 14.21 23.25
CA THR A 148 -47.71 13.80 22.97
C THR A 148 -48.21 12.68 23.89
N THR A 149 -47.36 12.12 24.74
CA THR A 149 -47.70 10.96 25.56
C THR A 149 -47.20 11.12 27.00
N VAL A 150 -48.13 11.02 27.97
CA VAL A 150 -47.83 11.10 29.40
C VAL A 150 -48.47 9.92 30.12
N ASP A 151 -47.70 9.19 30.92
CA ASP A 151 -48.21 8.11 31.75
C ASP A 151 -48.45 8.59 33.19
N VAL A 152 -49.59 8.18 33.75
CA VAL A 152 -49.98 8.40 35.16
C VAL A 152 -50.17 7.05 35.82
N THR A 153 -49.35 6.75 36.82
CA THR A 153 -49.41 5.49 37.58
C THR A 153 -50.17 5.69 38.89
N PHE A 154 -51.09 4.78 39.20
CA PHE A 154 -51.91 4.77 40.41
C PHE A 154 -51.49 3.65 41.34
N SER A 155 -51.57 3.88 42.66
CA SER A 155 -51.20 2.90 43.69
C SER A 155 -52.09 1.66 43.76
N GLU A 156 -53.27 1.71 43.12
CA GLU A 156 -54.18 0.58 42.96
C GLU A 156 -55.07 0.75 41.71
N ALA A 157 -55.75 -0.32 41.31
CA ALA A 157 -56.54 -0.36 40.09
C ALA A 157 -57.75 0.60 40.14
N VAL A 158 -57.86 1.49 39.16
CA VAL A 158 -58.97 2.44 39.03
C VAL A 158 -60.09 1.87 38.14
N GLU A 159 -61.32 2.36 38.27
CA GLU A 159 -62.44 1.78 37.53
C GLU A 159 -62.41 2.12 36.02
N SER A 160 -62.25 3.40 35.71
CA SER A 160 -62.21 3.97 34.36
C SER A 160 -61.55 5.35 34.36
N VAL A 161 -61.00 5.75 33.21
CA VAL A 161 -60.48 7.09 32.96
C VAL A 161 -61.06 7.68 31.68
N SER A 162 -61.02 9.00 31.57
CA SER A 162 -61.34 9.79 30.39
C SER A 162 -60.50 11.07 30.37
N ALA A 163 -60.37 11.74 29.23
CA ALA A 163 -59.60 12.98 29.13
C ALA A 163 -60.08 14.05 30.13
N GLU A 164 -61.37 14.09 30.45
CA GLU A 164 -61.98 15.02 31.40
C GLU A 164 -61.46 14.85 32.83
N ASN A 165 -60.87 13.69 33.15
CA ASN A 165 -60.27 13.41 34.45
C ASN A 165 -58.89 14.07 34.63
N PHE A 166 -58.28 14.58 33.56
CA PHE A 166 -56.91 15.12 33.59
C PHE A 166 -56.88 16.54 33.03
N THR A 167 -56.17 17.44 33.71
CA THR A 167 -55.90 18.80 33.23
C THR A 167 -54.41 19.08 33.36
N ILE A 168 -53.75 19.42 32.25
CA ILE A 168 -52.33 19.80 32.24
C ILE A 168 -52.24 21.30 31.98
N ASP A 169 -51.59 22.03 32.87
CA ASP A 169 -51.45 23.48 32.71
C ASP A 169 -50.60 23.81 31.47
N GLY A 170 -51.19 24.50 30.49
CA GLY A 170 -50.51 24.87 29.24
C GLY A 170 -50.65 23.85 28.10
N ALA A 171 -51.18 22.65 28.35
CA ALA A 171 -51.40 21.61 27.34
C ALA A 171 -52.85 21.11 27.33
N SER A 172 -53.23 20.40 26.27
CA SER A 172 -54.55 19.77 26.12
C SER A 172 -54.43 18.26 26.23
N VAL A 173 -55.34 17.62 26.97
CA VAL A 173 -55.48 16.16 27.02
C VAL A 173 -56.55 15.74 26.01
N ASN A 174 -56.13 15.03 24.95
CA ASN A 174 -56.98 14.58 23.85
C ASN A 174 -57.73 13.29 24.22
N SER A 175 -57.03 12.34 24.85
CA SER A 175 -57.61 11.08 25.30
C SER A 175 -56.84 10.50 26.49
N ALA A 176 -57.46 9.55 27.21
CA ALA A 176 -56.84 8.80 28.29
C ALA A 176 -57.28 7.34 28.20
N THR A 177 -56.33 6.41 28.28
CA THR A 177 -56.57 4.96 28.21
C THR A 177 -55.89 4.27 29.37
N LEU A 178 -56.49 3.18 29.87
CA LEU A 178 -55.89 2.36 30.94
C LEU A 178 -55.17 1.16 30.35
N ASN A 179 -54.07 0.77 30.99
CA ASN A 179 -53.45 -0.54 30.80
C ASN A 179 -54.37 -1.68 31.31
N GLU A 180 -54.00 -2.93 31.04
CA GLU A 180 -54.82 -4.11 31.38
C GLU A 180 -55.09 -4.25 32.89
N ASP A 181 -54.10 -3.91 33.72
CA ASP A 181 -54.19 -3.96 35.19
C ASP A 181 -54.94 -2.76 35.80
N LYS A 182 -55.29 -1.77 34.97
CA LYS A 182 -55.94 -0.51 35.36
C LYS A 182 -55.18 0.33 36.39
N THR A 183 -53.86 0.19 36.41
CA THR A 183 -52.96 0.92 37.30
C THR A 183 -52.19 2.02 36.60
N VAL A 184 -52.14 2.03 35.25
CA VAL A 184 -51.47 3.08 34.47
C VAL A 184 -52.47 3.66 33.48
N ALA A 185 -52.63 4.99 33.51
CA ALA A 185 -53.36 5.74 32.51
C ALA A 185 -52.39 6.45 31.56
N THR A 186 -52.43 6.09 30.28
CA THR A 186 -51.68 6.75 29.22
C THR A 186 -52.52 7.87 28.61
N LEU A 187 -52.00 9.08 28.64
CA LEU A 187 -52.63 10.30 28.16
C LEU A 187 -52.06 10.65 26.78
N ASP A 188 -52.94 10.83 25.80
CA ASP A 188 -52.63 11.49 24.53
C ASP A 188 -52.82 12.99 24.72
N VAL A 189 -51.76 13.77 24.54
CA VAL A 189 -51.70 15.19 24.87
C VAL A 189 -51.16 16.02 23.71
N SER A 190 -51.39 17.34 23.75
CA SER A 190 -50.84 18.29 22.78
C SER A 190 -50.49 19.62 23.43
N GLY A 191 -49.43 20.28 22.94
CA GLY A 191 -48.96 21.57 23.45
C GLY A 191 -47.94 21.50 24.59
N LEU A 192 -47.28 20.35 24.77
CA LEU A 192 -46.07 20.26 25.59
C LEU A 192 -44.84 20.69 24.77
N ASP A 193 -43.84 21.25 25.44
CA ASP A 193 -42.50 21.62 24.95
C ASP A 193 -41.46 20.69 25.59
N TYR A 194 -40.30 20.45 24.95
CA TYR A 194 -39.24 19.62 25.54
C TYR A 194 -38.60 20.26 26.78
N GLU A 195 -37.95 19.44 27.62
CA GLU A 195 -37.27 19.84 28.87
C GLU A 195 -38.08 20.76 29.81
N THR A 196 -39.41 20.73 29.70
CA THR A 196 -40.29 21.64 30.43
C THR A 196 -41.07 20.86 31.50
N GLU A 197 -41.13 21.44 32.71
CA GLU A 197 -41.90 20.91 33.83
C GLU A 197 -43.37 21.35 33.73
N TYR A 198 -44.28 20.39 33.81
CA TYR A 198 -45.73 20.58 33.77
C TYR A 198 -46.38 20.01 35.01
N ASN A 199 -47.53 20.58 35.41
CA ASN A 199 -48.39 20.03 36.45
C ASN A 199 -49.60 19.37 35.80
N VAL A 200 -49.91 18.14 36.21
CA VAL A 200 -51.16 17.45 35.88
C VAL A 200 -52.06 17.42 37.11
N THR A 201 -53.31 17.84 36.93
CA THR A 201 -54.37 17.73 37.93
C THR A 201 -55.29 16.59 37.54
N ILE A 202 -55.50 15.66 38.48
CA ILE A 202 -56.28 14.43 38.32
C ILE A 202 -57.52 14.55 39.21
N SER A 203 -58.70 14.39 38.63
CA SER A 203 -59.97 14.57 39.34
C SER A 203 -61.04 13.58 38.87
N ASP A 204 -62.05 13.36 39.71
CA ASP A 204 -63.21 12.53 39.40
C ASP A 204 -62.88 11.06 39.03
N ILE A 205 -61.76 10.53 39.55
CA ILE A 205 -61.37 9.12 39.45
C ILE A 205 -62.14 8.29 40.49
N LEU A 206 -62.58 7.09 40.11
CA LEU A 206 -63.35 6.17 40.95
C LEU A 206 -62.52 4.96 41.37
N VAL A 207 -62.52 4.68 42.68
CA VAL A 207 -61.99 3.45 43.26
C VAL A 207 -63.05 2.87 44.17
N ASN A 208 -63.43 1.60 43.95
CA ASN A 208 -64.46 0.90 44.73
C ASN A 208 -65.80 1.66 44.85
N GLY A 209 -66.18 2.44 43.83
CA GLY A 209 -67.41 3.23 43.79
C GLY A 209 -67.38 4.57 44.54
N GLU A 210 -66.24 4.98 45.10
CA GLU A 210 -66.03 6.29 45.74
C GLU A 210 -65.12 7.17 44.88
N THR A 211 -65.48 8.45 44.77
CA THR A 211 -64.69 9.44 44.02
C THR A 211 -63.50 9.86 44.86
N VAL A 212 -62.30 9.74 44.27
CA VAL A 212 -61.04 10.11 44.90
C VAL A 212 -60.91 11.64 44.93
N GLU A 213 -60.26 12.16 45.98
CA GLU A 213 -59.94 13.58 46.10
C GLU A 213 -59.04 14.04 44.94
N THR A 214 -59.18 15.30 44.52
CA THR A 214 -58.35 15.88 43.46
C THR A 214 -56.88 15.87 43.86
N VAL A 215 -56.03 15.26 43.03
CA VAL A 215 -54.57 15.21 43.20
C VAL A 215 -53.90 16.04 42.11
N THR A 216 -52.81 16.73 42.45
CA THR A 216 -51.95 17.39 41.48
C THR A 216 -50.54 16.85 41.63
N ASP A 217 -49.91 16.49 40.51
CA ASP A 217 -48.53 16.01 40.45
C ASP A 217 -47.79 16.68 39.29
N SER A 218 -46.46 16.62 39.26
CA SER A 218 -45.64 17.24 38.23
C SER A 218 -44.82 16.22 37.45
N PHE A 219 -44.52 16.54 36.19
CA PHE A 219 -43.63 15.76 35.35
C PHE A 219 -42.81 16.70 34.46
N THR A 220 -41.64 16.24 34.04
CA THR A 220 -40.80 16.95 33.07
C THR A 220 -40.75 16.14 31.79
N THR A 221 -40.93 16.80 30.66
CA THR A 221 -40.71 16.18 29.34
C THR A 221 -39.22 15.92 29.11
N PRO A 222 -38.85 14.81 28.44
CA PRO A 222 -37.45 14.50 28.14
C PRO A 222 -36.78 15.57 27.26
N ALA A 223 -35.45 15.55 27.20
CA ALA A 223 -34.72 16.34 26.23
C ALA A 223 -34.93 15.78 24.83
N VAL A 224 -34.85 16.64 23.82
CA VAL A 224 -35.07 16.23 22.43
C VAL A 224 -34.02 15.21 21.97
N ALA A 225 -32.77 15.36 22.42
CA ALA A 225 -31.65 14.46 22.15
C ALA A 225 -31.69 13.14 22.95
N ASP A 226 -32.63 12.99 23.90
CA ASP A 226 -32.90 11.70 24.55
C ASP A 226 -33.94 10.88 23.76
N ILE A 227 -34.62 11.51 22.80
CA ILE A 227 -35.66 10.87 21.96
C ILE A 227 -35.15 10.63 20.54
N TRP A 228 -34.33 11.54 20.01
CA TRP A 228 -33.90 11.53 18.61
C TRP A 228 -32.38 11.43 18.51
N ASP A 229 -31.90 10.63 17.56
CA ASP A 229 -30.48 10.48 17.23
C ASP A 229 -30.26 10.61 15.72
N LEU A 230 -29.03 10.98 15.32
CA LEU A 230 -28.62 11.07 13.93
C LEU A 230 -27.59 9.98 13.63
N GLU A 231 -28.06 8.85 13.10
CA GLU A 231 -27.21 7.71 12.77
C GLU A 231 -26.48 7.94 11.43
N ILE A 232 -25.17 7.67 11.41
CA ILE A 232 -24.32 7.80 10.22
C ILE A 232 -23.73 6.44 9.85
N SER A 233 -24.01 5.96 8.64
CA SER A 233 -23.40 4.75 8.10
C SER A 233 -22.63 5.02 6.82
N VAL A 234 -21.47 4.37 6.68
CA VAL A 234 -20.67 4.37 5.46
C VAL A 234 -20.83 3.00 4.82
N ASN A 235 -21.14 2.95 3.53
CA ASN A 235 -21.44 1.69 2.85
C ASN A 235 -20.22 0.82 2.52
N LYS A 236 -19.01 1.30 2.83
CA LYS A 236 -17.74 0.57 2.69
C LYS A 236 -17.02 0.53 4.04
N GLU A 237 -16.37 -0.60 4.32
CA GLU A 237 -15.55 -0.76 5.54
C GLU A 237 -14.24 0.04 5.47
N SER A 238 -13.71 0.29 4.27
CA SER A 238 -12.55 1.13 3.98
C SER A 238 -12.63 1.71 2.55
N LEU A 239 -11.75 2.66 2.23
CA LEU A 239 -11.61 3.30 0.92
C LEU A 239 -10.17 3.23 0.43
N VAL A 240 -9.91 3.02 -0.84
CA VAL A 240 -8.56 3.12 -1.39
C VAL A 240 -8.12 4.59 -1.44
N ALA A 241 -6.97 4.90 -0.88
CA ALA A 241 -6.38 6.22 -0.74
C ALA A 241 -5.68 6.65 -2.04
N ASN A 242 -6.41 6.64 -3.15
CA ASN A 242 -5.92 7.01 -4.47
C ASN A 242 -6.45 8.38 -4.94
N GLY A 243 -7.23 9.08 -4.10
CA GLY A 243 -7.83 10.36 -4.45
C GLY A 243 -9.10 10.26 -5.32
N ALA A 244 -9.56 9.05 -5.63
CA ALA A 244 -10.71 8.79 -6.50
C ALA A 244 -11.74 7.82 -5.90
N ASP A 245 -11.31 6.85 -5.08
CA ASP A 245 -12.22 5.93 -4.40
C ASP A 245 -13.18 6.71 -3.49
N ASN A 246 -14.41 6.25 -3.41
CA ASN A 246 -15.47 6.96 -2.73
C ASN A 246 -16.50 6.02 -2.09
N ALA A 247 -17.14 6.51 -1.02
CA ALA A 247 -18.17 5.80 -0.28
C ALA A 247 -19.41 6.67 -0.14
N ARG A 248 -20.59 6.03 -0.14
CA ARG A 248 -21.85 6.66 0.21
C ARG A 248 -22.00 6.70 1.73
N VAL A 249 -22.17 7.90 2.25
CA VAL A 249 -22.46 8.18 3.66
C VAL A 249 -23.95 8.46 3.78
N THR A 250 -24.64 7.71 4.63
CA THR A 250 -26.08 7.83 4.88
C THR A 250 -26.32 8.40 6.28
N PHE A 251 -27.20 9.39 6.37
CA PHE A 251 -27.62 10.05 7.60
C PHE A 251 -29.11 9.79 7.83
N GLN A 252 -29.48 9.28 9.01
CA GLN A 252 -30.88 8.95 9.34
C GLN A 252 -31.29 9.55 10.68
N LEU A 253 -32.49 10.15 10.73
CA LEU A 253 -33.07 10.60 11.99
C LEU A 253 -33.83 9.45 12.65
N VAL A 254 -33.32 8.93 13.75
CA VAL A 254 -33.82 7.71 14.41
C VAL A 254 -34.45 8.08 15.75
N ASN A 255 -35.61 7.50 16.04
CA ASN A 255 -36.20 7.59 17.37
C ASN A 255 -35.52 6.57 18.30
N GLN A 256 -34.80 7.04 19.31
CA GLN A 256 -34.04 6.19 20.23
C GLN A 256 -34.92 5.23 21.04
N ASN A 257 -36.20 5.54 21.24
CA ASN A 257 -37.10 4.69 22.02
C ASN A 257 -37.65 3.50 21.21
N THR A 258 -37.82 3.67 19.89
CA THR A 258 -38.33 2.61 19.00
C THR A 258 -37.25 1.97 18.14
N GLY A 259 -36.13 2.65 17.92
CA GLY A 259 -35.09 2.28 16.95
C GLY A 259 -35.53 2.44 15.50
N GLU A 260 -36.64 3.14 15.25
CA GLU A 260 -37.21 3.33 13.91
C GLU A 260 -36.82 4.70 13.36
N VAL A 261 -36.53 4.74 12.05
CA VAL A 261 -36.31 5.98 11.30
C VAL A 261 -37.62 6.75 11.20
N ASP A 262 -37.59 8.07 11.41
CA ASP A 262 -38.78 8.90 11.21
C ASP A 262 -38.94 9.30 9.74
N GLU A 263 -39.71 8.51 9.02
CA GLU A 263 -40.05 8.74 7.60
C GLU A 263 -40.79 10.06 7.35
N ASN A 264 -41.29 10.76 8.39
CA ASN A 264 -41.94 12.07 8.23
C ASN A 264 -40.98 13.26 8.37
N ALA A 265 -39.69 12.99 8.65
CA ALA A 265 -38.67 14.02 8.82
C ALA A 265 -38.27 14.63 7.46
N ASP A 266 -39.16 15.45 6.93
CA ASP A 266 -38.93 16.27 5.74
C ASP A 266 -38.50 17.70 6.14
N ASP A 267 -37.70 18.33 5.28
CA ASP A 267 -37.19 19.70 5.47
C ASP A 267 -36.24 19.89 6.68
N VAL A 268 -35.54 18.83 7.10
CA VAL A 268 -34.46 18.90 8.12
C VAL A 268 -33.10 18.99 7.42
N VAL A 269 -32.35 20.06 7.65
CA VAL A 269 -31.08 20.34 6.97
C VAL A 269 -29.90 20.10 7.91
N LEU A 270 -28.92 19.33 7.42
CA LEU A 270 -27.69 18.96 8.09
C LEU A 270 -26.52 19.85 7.62
N ASP A 271 -25.62 20.18 8.54
CA ASP A 271 -24.25 20.68 8.30
C ASP A 271 -23.28 19.52 8.49
N LEU A 272 -22.45 19.26 7.49
CA LEU A 272 -21.58 18.09 7.40
C LEU A 272 -20.12 18.52 7.41
N ASN A 273 -19.26 17.74 8.05
CA ASN A 273 -17.81 17.96 8.04
C ASN A 273 -17.04 16.63 8.02
N THR A 274 -15.87 16.61 7.39
CA THR A 274 -14.94 15.46 7.45
C THR A 274 -13.54 15.93 7.84
N THR A 275 -12.76 15.08 8.53
CA THR A 275 -11.35 15.37 8.86
C THR A 275 -10.39 15.11 7.71
N ARG A 276 -10.76 14.21 6.77
CA ARG A 276 -9.96 13.75 5.61
C ARG A 276 -10.90 13.38 4.46
N GLY A 277 -10.42 13.44 3.22
CA GLY A 277 -11.28 13.27 2.06
C GLY A 277 -12.18 14.50 1.83
N SER A 278 -13.07 14.41 0.84
CA SER A 278 -14.02 15.47 0.53
C SER A 278 -15.45 14.92 0.46
N LEU A 279 -16.39 15.65 1.08
CA LEU A 279 -17.81 15.35 0.93
C LEU A 279 -18.34 16.10 -0.30
N ALA A 280 -19.17 15.44 -1.10
CA ALA A 280 -19.78 16.05 -2.28
C ALA A 280 -20.62 17.30 -1.94
N GLN A 281 -21.12 17.37 -0.70
CA GLN A 281 -21.85 18.52 -0.16
C GLN A 281 -21.57 18.65 1.34
N ASP A 282 -21.29 19.86 1.82
CA ASP A 282 -21.18 20.16 3.26
C ASP A 282 -22.55 20.42 3.90
N ARG A 283 -23.63 20.38 3.10
CA ARG A 283 -24.99 20.64 3.55
C ARG A 283 -25.98 19.78 2.77
N VAL A 284 -26.80 18.99 3.47
CA VAL A 284 -27.79 18.10 2.86
C VAL A 284 -29.14 18.20 3.59
N THR A 285 -30.25 17.96 2.90
CA THR A 285 -31.59 17.96 3.52
C THR A 285 -32.12 16.52 3.59
N ILE A 286 -32.61 16.12 4.76
CA ILE A 286 -33.30 14.85 4.98
C ILE A 286 -34.66 14.90 4.28
N GLN A 287 -34.96 13.83 3.55
CA GLN A 287 -36.24 13.57 2.90
C GLN A 287 -36.64 12.12 3.19
N ASP A 288 -37.90 11.89 3.52
CA ASP A 288 -38.42 10.57 3.90
C ASP A 288 -37.58 9.91 5.02
N GLY A 289 -37.04 10.72 5.95
CA GLY A 289 -36.25 10.25 7.09
C GLY A 289 -34.75 9.98 6.85
N GLN A 290 -34.26 10.14 5.61
CA GLN A 290 -32.83 9.94 5.29
C GLN A 290 -32.21 11.02 4.38
N ALA A 291 -30.88 11.15 4.45
CA ALA A 291 -30.06 11.91 3.51
C ALA A 291 -28.80 11.12 3.15
N THR A 292 -28.26 11.32 1.96
CA THR A 292 -27.01 10.65 1.53
C THR A 292 -26.05 11.64 0.89
N VAL A 293 -24.76 11.50 1.19
CA VAL A 293 -23.67 12.28 0.56
C VAL A 293 -22.52 11.34 0.25
N GLN A 294 -21.78 11.62 -0.83
CA GLN A 294 -20.60 10.86 -1.20
C GLN A 294 -19.36 11.44 -0.49
N LEU A 295 -18.55 10.58 0.11
CA LEU A 295 -17.20 10.88 0.60
C LEU A 295 -16.20 10.35 -0.43
N THR A 296 -15.31 11.18 -0.92
CA THR A 296 -14.20 10.79 -1.81
C THR A 296 -12.88 10.82 -1.03
N SER A 297 -12.05 9.80 -1.24
CA SER A 297 -10.75 9.65 -0.62
C SER A 297 -9.75 10.69 -1.14
N GLU A 298 -8.65 10.87 -0.41
CA GLU A 298 -7.47 11.61 -0.86
C GLU A 298 -6.33 10.61 -1.05
N PHE A 299 -5.26 11.01 -1.73
CA PHE A 299 -4.10 10.15 -1.92
C PHE A 299 -3.31 9.94 -0.60
N TYR A 300 -3.10 8.68 -0.20
CA TYR A 300 -2.18 8.30 0.87
C TYR A 300 -1.46 6.98 0.53
N ASN A 301 -0.17 6.90 0.88
CA ASN A 301 0.65 5.69 0.71
C ASN A 301 0.70 4.80 1.97
N THR A 302 -0.09 5.13 2.99
CA THR A 302 -0.21 4.41 4.27
C THR A 302 -1.66 4.52 4.75
N GLU A 303 -2.10 3.57 5.58
CA GLU A 303 -3.48 3.56 6.09
C GLU A 303 -3.77 4.74 7.05
N VAL A 304 -4.88 5.46 6.85
CA VAL A 304 -5.32 6.61 7.69
C VAL A 304 -6.84 6.64 7.92
N GLU A 305 -7.31 7.16 9.06
CA GLU A 305 -8.76 7.26 9.36
C GLU A 305 -9.38 8.63 8.98
N ALA A 306 -10.51 8.60 8.28
CA ALA A 306 -11.36 9.76 8.00
C ALA A 306 -12.58 9.80 8.94
N LYS A 307 -12.76 10.90 9.68
CA LYS A 307 -13.88 11.10 10.62
C LYS A 307 -14.92 12.02 10.02
N ILE A 308 -16.19 11.62 10.06
CA ILE A 308 -17.35 12.34 9.51
C ILE A 308 -18.24 12.80 10.67
N ASP A 309 -18.65 14.06 10.66
CA ASP A 309 -19.53 14.69 11.65
C ASP A 309 -20.75 15.32 10.96
N ALA A 310 -21.93 15.27 11.60
CA ALA A 310 -23.16 15.91 11.12
C ALA A 310 -23.96 16.58 12.24
N GLN A 311 -24.56 17.73 11.96
CA GLN A 311 -25.43 18.48 12.90
C GLN A 311 -26.67 19.04 12.20
N ILE A 312 -27.84 19.00 12.86
CA ILE A 312 -29.04 19.66 12.35
C ILE A 312 -28.94 21.17 12.55
N ILE A 313 -29.03 21.94 11.45
CA ILE A 313 -28.88 23.41 11.45
C ILE A 313 -30.13 24.18 11.01
N GLU A 314 -31.08 23.52 10.36
CA GLU A 314 -32.37 24.11 9.97
C GLU A 314 -33.43 23.02 9.95
N ALA A 315 -34.62 23.30 10.49
CA ALA A 315 -35.77 22.39 10.49
C ALA A 315 -37.05 23.23 10.63
N SER A 316 -38.22 22.65 10.33
CA SER A 316 -39.50 23.34 10.45
C SER A 316 -40.57 22.50 11.15
N GLY A 317 -41.59 23.16 11.70
CA GLY A 317 -42.70 22.46 12.34
C GLY A 317 -42.29 21.76 13.64
N ASP A 318 -42.66 20.49 13.80
CA ASP A 318 -42.40 19.72 15.03
C ASP A 318 -40.90 19.37 15.23
N TYR A 319 -40.06 19.62 14.22
CA TYR A 319 -38.62 19.37 14.21
C TYR A 319 -37.75 20.58 14.58
N GLU A 320 -38.33 21.77 14.80
CA GLU A 320 -37.58 23.01 15.13
C GLU A 320 -36.71 22.84 16.39
N ASP A 321 -37.18 22.04 17.35
CA ASP A 321 -36.47 21.79 18.60
C ASP A 321 -35.21 20.93 18.42
N LEU A 322 -35.00 20.27 17.26
CA LEU A 322 -33.81 19.45 16.98
C LEU A 322 -32.56 20.28 16.65
N ILE A 323 -32.75 21.54 16.23
CA ILE A 323 -31.70 22.38 15.68
C ILE A 323 -30.62 22.64 16.75
N GLY A 324 -29.39 22.23 16.45
CA GLY A 324 -28.22 22.42 17.32
C GLY A 324 -28.11 21.42 18.49
N GLU A 325 -29.13 20.61 18.75
CA GLU A 325 -29.17 19.67 19.88
C GLU A 325 -28.87 18.22 19.47
N VAL A 326 -29.22 17.81 18.24
CA VAL A 326 -28.95 16.45 17.73
C VAL A 326 -27.76 16.46 16.75
N VAL A 327 -26.78 15.59 16.99
CA VAL A 327 -25.52 15.45 16.23
C VAL A 327 -25.14 13.97 16.03
N GLY A 328 -24.44 13.66 14.94
CA GLY A 328 -23.94 12.31 14.63
C GLY A 328 -22.46 12.30 14.23
N SER A 329 -21.76 11.16 14.41
CA SER A 329 -20.35 11.00 14.03
C SER A 329 -19.98 9.54 13.69
N THR A 330 -19.08 9.32 12.72
CA THR A 330 -18.52 7.99 12.37
C THR A 330 -17.09 8.10 11.77
N THR A 331 -16.40 6.96 11.56
CA THR A 331 -15.07 6.89 10.93
C THR A 331 -15.00 5.84 9.81
N VAL A 332 -14.14 6.06 8.82
CA VAL A 332 -13.81 5.09 7.74
C VAL A 332 -12.29 5.12 7.44
N PRO A 333 -11.58 3.98 7.37
CA PRO A 333 -10.17 3.89 6.98
C PRO A 333 -9.95 4.14 5.48
N PHE A 334 -8.84 4.77 5.12
CA PHE A 334 -8.33 4.88 3.76
C PHE A 334 -7.07 4.00 3.62
N ILE A 335 -6.99 3.06 2.66
CA ILE A 335 -5.93 2.05 2.45
C ILE A 335 -5.18 2.27 1.10
N PRO A 336 -3.87 1.99 0.95
CA PRO A 336 -3.14 2.23 -0.32
C PRO A 336 -3.58 1.32 -1.50
N PHE A 337 -3.18 1.67 -2.75
CA PHE A 337 -3.58 1.03 -4.04
C PHE A 337 -2.52 0.03 -4.59
N GLU A 338 -2.93 -1.04 -5.31
CA GLU A 338 -2.10 -2.05 -6.02
C GLU A 338 -2.57 -2.29 -7.48
N ALA A 339 -1.69 -2.62 -8.46
CA ALA A 339 -1.90 -2.52 -9.94
C ALA A 339 -2.00 -3.86 -10.74
N ASP A 340 -2.56 -3.82 -11.98
CA ASP A 340 -2.96 -4.94 -12.90
C ASP A 340 -1.90 -5.37 -13.96
N PRO A 341 -1.74 -6.66 -14.37
CA PRO A 341 -0.53 -7.17 -15.04
C PRO A 341 -0.30 -7.06 -16.58
N GLU A 342 -1.25 -6.78 -17.47
CA GLU A 342 -1.09 -7.10 -18.93
C GLU A 342 -0.76 -5.97 -19.94
N ILE A 343 -0.57 -4.71 -19.53
CA ILE A 343 -0.34 -3.59 -20.50
C ILE A 343 1.01 -3.69 -21.23
N ASP A 344 0.98 -3.76 -22.57
CA ASP A 344 2.15 -3.61 -23.47
C ASP A 344 2.76 -2.19 -23.34
N ILE A 345 4.06 -2.09 -23.09
CA ILE A 345 4.76 -0.79 -22.92
C ILE A 345 5.71 -0.56 -24.10
N LYS A 346 5.44 0.41 -24.98
CA LYS A 346 6.26 0.68 -26.18
C LYS A 346 6.95 2.04 -26.07
N ALA A 347 8.20 2.11 -26.50
CA ALA A 347 8.91 3.38 -26.61
C ALA A 347 8.37 4.20 -27.79
N GLU A 348 7.90 5.41 -27.53
CA GLU A 348 7.44 6.36 -28.57
C GLU A 348 8.57 7.25 -29.09
N GLY A 349 9.58 7.49 -28.26
CA GLY A 349 10.59 8.51 -28.55
C GLY A 349 11.75 8.48 -27.57
N GLY A 350 12.83 9.15 -27.95
CA GLY A 350 13.92 9.47 -27.05
C GLY A 350 14.45 10.87 -27.32
N GLU A 351 15.07 11.47 -26.32
CA GLU A 351 15.85 12.68 -26.50
C GLU A 351 17.06 12.69 -25.56
N SER A 352 18.08 13.45 -25.95
CA SER A 352 19.19 13.71 -25.06
C SER A 352 19.88 15.02 -25.34
N ASN A 353 20.22 15.69 -24.25
CA ASN A 353 21.09 16.85 -24.22
C ASN A 353 22.44 16.57 -23.52
N GLN A 354 22.76 15.31 -23.22
CA GLN A 354 23.99 14.88 -22.54
C GLN A 354 24.56 13.62 -23.21
N ALA A 355 25.86 13.36 -23.09
CA ALA A 355 26.50 12.24 -23.78
C ALA A 355 26.59 10.94 -22.96
N ASP A 356 26.32 10.98 -21.65
CA ASP A 356 26.34 9.82 -20.74
C ASP A 356 24.95 9.24 -20.45
N ARG A 357 23.90 9.85 -20.99
CA ARG A 357 22.51 9.47 -20.71
C ARG A 357 21.56 9.96 -21.79
N PHE A 358 20.32 9.47 -21.73
CA PHE A 358 19.20 9.99 -22.52
C PHE A 358 17.88 9.67 -21.81
N THR A 359 16.80 10.32 -22.22
CA THR A 359 15.45 10.03 -21.72
C THR A 359 14.66 9.31 -22.81
N LEU A 360 14.06 8.18 -22.46
CA LEU A 360 13.06 7.48 -23.26
C LEU A 360 11.65 7.88 -22.81
N TYR A 361 10.75 7.95 -23.78
CA TYR A 361 9.32 8.22 -23.57
C TYR A 361 8.51 7.02 -24.07
N PHE A 362 7.52 6.62 -23.29
CA PHE A 362 6.70 5.43 -23.53
C PHE A 362 5.23 5.82 -23.72
N ASP A 363 4.48 4.96 -24.41
CA ASP A 363 3.04 5.11 -24.64
C ASP A 363 2.21 4.89 -23.37
N ASN A 364 2.74 4.12 -22.41
CA ASN A 364 2.16 3.80 -21.11
C ASN A 364 3.12 4.12 -19.95
N GLU A 365 2.64 4.02 -18.72
CA GLU A 365 3.50 4.15 -17.54
C GLU A 365 4.58 3.07 -17.54
N VAL A 366 5.80 3.45 -17.18
CA VAL A 366 6.96 2.56 -17.14
C VAL A 366 7.61 2.60 -15.76
N ALA A 367 7.83 1.43 -15.20
CA ALA A 367 8.54 1.20 -13.96
C ALA A 367 9.85 0.45 -14.22
N LEU A 368 10.71 0.38 -13.20
CA LEU A 368 12.02 -0.27 -13.30
C LEU A 368 11.89 -1.77 -13.59
N ASN A 369 10.94 -2.46 -12.96
CA ASN A 369 10.69 -3.90 -13.16
C ASN A 369 10.20 -4.25 -14.58
N ASN A 370 9.82 -3.26 -15.40
CA ASN A 370 9.54 -3.49 -16.81
C ASN A 370 10.81 -3.67 -17.66
N LEU A 371 11.99 -3.29 -17.14
CA LEU A 371 13.25 -3.28 -17.90
C LEU A 371 14.40 -3.98 -17.16
N VAL A 372 14.30 -4.05 -15.83
CA VAL A 372 15.25 -4.69 -14.91
C VAL A 372 14.68 -6.05 -14.52
N GLU A 373 15.53 -7.08 -14.48
CA GLU A 373 15.13 -8.38 -13.95
C GLU A 373 14.70 -8.25 -12.51
N THR A 374 13.72 -9.05 -12.11
CA THR A 374 13.30 -9.15 -10.72
C THR A 374 13.54 -10.56 -10.21
N ASN A 375 13.75 -10.69 -8.90
CA ASN A 375 13.63 -11.99 -8.25
C ASN A 375 12.13 -12.40 -8.21
N PRO A 376 11.82 -13.64 -7.78
CA PRO A 376 10.43 -14.09 -7.63
C PRO A 376 9.58 -13.23 -6.68
N ASP A 377 10.22 -12.54 -5.72
CA ASP A 377 9.58 -11.64 -4.74
C ASP A 377 9.24 -10.26 -5.35
N GLY A 378 9.60 -10.02 -6.61
CA GLY A 378 9.34 -8.78 -7.34
C GLY A 378 10.36 -7.68 -7.07
N GLU A 379 11.44 -7.96 -6.33
CA GLU A 379 12.53 -7.03 -6.08
C GLU A 379 13.45 -6.92 -7.29
N LEU A 380 13.95 -5.71 -7.55
CA LEU A 380 14.87 -5.45 -8.67
C LEU A 380 16.22 -6.13 -8.43
N LEU A 381 16.79 -6.67 -9.50
CA LEU A 381 18.10 -7.31 -9.47
C LEU A 381 19.21 -6.40 -10.00
N TYR A 382 20.40 -6.61 -9.44
CA TYR A 382 21.61 -5.84 -9.68
C TYR A 382 22.78 -6.78 -9.99
N GLN A 383 23.83 -6.20 -10.57
CA GLN A 383 25.10 -6.87 -10.84
C GLN A 383 26.22 -6.09 -10.19
N ARG A 384 27.13 -6.82 -9.55
CA ARG A 384 28.40 -6.29 -9.07
C ARG A 384 29.48 -6.50 -10.14
N LEU A 385 30.29 -5.48 -10.32
CA LEU A 385 31.33 -5.41 -11.33
C LEU A 385 32.72 -5.72 -10.74
N ASP A 386 33.63 -6.18 -11.59
CA ASP A 386 35.05 -6.27 -11.27
C ASP A 386 35.79 -4.97 -11.65
N GLU A 387 37.05 -4.83 -11.22
CA GLU A 387 37.91 -3.68 -11.57
C GLU A 387 38.07 -3.44 -13.08
N GLY A 388 37.65 -4.38 -13.94
CA GLY A 388 37.67 -4.27 -15.40
C GLY A 388 36.32 -3.90 -16.03
N GLY A 389 35.27 -3.66 -15.23
CA GLY A 389 33.90 -3.40 -15.68
C GLY A 389 33.17 -4.65 -16.17
N GLY A 390 33.69 -5.84 -15.90
CA GLY A 390 33.02 -7.12 -16.15
C GLY A 390 32.07 -7.48 -15.01
N VAL A 391 31.08 -8.33 -15.25
CA VAL A 391 30.21 -8.85 -14.18
C VAL A 391 31.00 -9.81 -13.32
N ALA A 392 31.23 -9.44 -12.06
CA ALA A 392 31.78 -10.32 -11.03
C ALA A 392 30.69 -11.23 -10.46
N GLU A 393 29.51 -10.65 -10.20
CA GLU A 393 28.37 -11.28 -9.55
C GLU A 393 27.03 -10.69 -10.04
N SER A 394 25.96 -11.47 -9.99
CA SER A 394 24.65 -11.16 -10.58
C SER A 394 23.51 -11.69 -9.73
N ASN A 395 22.28 -11.24 -9.98
CA ASN A 395 21.09 -11.53 -9.19
C ASN A 395 21.19 -11.03 -7.74
N LEU A 396 21.86 -9.90 -7.54
CA LEU A 396 21.95 -9.26 -6.23
C LEU A 396 20.71 -8.38 -6.01
N THR A 397 20.22 -8.32 -4.79
CA THR A 397 19.15 -7.42 -4.34
C THR A 397 19.69 -6.03 -4.02
N ALA A 398 18.81 -5.07 -3.69
CA ALA A 398 19.22 -3.72 -3.35
C ALA A 398 20.09 -3.67 -2.09
N ASP A 399 19.74 -4.44 -1.05
CA ASP A 399 20.44 -4.44 0.24
C ASP A 399 21.86 -5.00 0.12
N GLU A 400 22.05 -6.03 -0.71
CA GLU A 400 23.36 -6.63 -0.99
C GLU A 400 24.32 -5.67 -1.73
N VAL A 401 23.78 -4.66 -2.41
CA VAL A 401 24.58 -3.71 -3.20
C VAL A 401 24.55 -2.28 -2.68
N GLU A 402 23.67 -1.91 -1.74
CA GLU A 402 23.56 -0.54 -1.21
C GLU A 402 24.85 -0.11 -0.49
N GLY A 403 25.55 -1.06 0.15
CA GLY A 403 26.84 -0.82 0.80
C GLY A 403 28.05 -0.78 -0.14
N LEU A 404 27.87 -1.07 -1.44
CA LEU A 404 28.96 -1.09 -2.42
C LEU A 404 29.15 0.29 -3.06
N ASP A 405 30.35 0.53 -3.59
CA ASP A 405 30.63 1.75 -4.32
C ASP A 405 29.80 1.82 -5.61
N ALA A 406 29.27 3.01 -5.93
CA ALA A 406 28.38 3.21 -7.07
C ALA A 406 29.01 2.78 -8.41
N GLU A 407 30.33 2.87 -8.56
CA GLU A 407 31.05 2.43 -9.75
C GLU A 407 31.01 0.91 -9.96
N ASP A 408 30.83 0.14 -8.90
CA ASP A 408 30.84 -1.33 -8.92
C ASP A 408 29.46 -1.95 -9.12
N VAL A 409 28.37 -1.15 -9.13
CA VAL A 409 27.01 -1.69 -9.19
C VAL A 409 26.29 -1.26 -10.46
N ARG A 410 25.57 -2.16 -11.13
CA ARG A 410 24.67 -1.82 -12.25
C ARG A 410 23.34 -2.54 -12.15
N HIS A 411 22.29 -2.03 -12.80
CA HIS A 411 21.05 -2.78 -12.94
C HIS A 411 21.28 -4.06 -13.74
N GLN A 412 20.69 -5.16 -13.29
CA GLN A 412 20.55 -6.35 -14.11
C GLN A 412 19.37 -6.17 -15.04
N LEU A 413 19.63 -5.69 -16.26
CA LEU A 413 18.56 -5.57 -17.25
C LEU A 413 18.05 -6.94 -17.70
N ILE A 414 16.79 -6.98 -18.10
CA ILE A 414 16.24 -8.12 -18.86
C ILE A 414 17.09 -8.32 -20.11
N ASP A 415 17.27 -9.57 -20.55
CA ASP A 415 18.09 -9.86 -21.73
C ASP A 415 17.59 -9.06 -22.94
N ASP A 416 18.51 -8.34 -23.59
CA ASP A 416 18.22 -7.38 -24.66
C ASP A 416 17.17 -6.28 -24.33
N ALA A 417 16.93 -5.94 -23.05
CA ALA A 417 15.94 -4.92 -22.65
C ALA A 417 16.16 -3.58 -23.33
N ILE A 418 17.42 -3.14 -23.42
CA ILE A 418 17.81 -1.90 -24.09
C ILE A 418 19.12 -2.15 -24.83
N THR A 419 19.05 -2.13 -26.15
CA THR A 419 20.23 -2.19 -27.03
C THR A 419 20.46 -0.84 -27.68
N ILE A 420 21.63 -0.25 -27.47
CA ILE A 420 21.94 1.11 -27.91
C ILE A 420 23.03 1.05 -28.97
N THR A 421 22.77 1.61 -30.14
CA THR A 421 23.73 1.66 -31.23
C THR A 421 23.94 3.08 -31.77
N GLN A 422 25.20 3.45 -31.99
CA GLN A 422 25.58 4.70 -32.65
C GLN A 422 26.67 4.43 -33.70
N GLY A 423 26.25 4.22 -34.94
CA GLY A 423 27.17 3.85 -36.03
C GLY A 423 27.58 2.38 -35.96
N GLU A 424 28.87 2.11 -35.70
CA GLU A 424 29.42 0.74 -35.50
C GLU A 424 29.74 0.47 -34.01
N LYS A 425 29.26 1.33 -33.11
CA LYS A 425 29.48 1.22 -31.66
C LYS A 425 28.19 0.84 -30.94
N ASP A 426 28.34 -0.01 -29.94
CA ASP A 426 27.31 -0.42 -28.99
C ASP A 426 27.64 0.15 -27.61
N PHE A 427 26.64 0.41 -26.78
CA PHE A 427 26.80 1.03 -25.46
C PHE A 427 26.12 0.20 -24.37
N THR A 428 26.73 0.19 -23.19
CA THR A 428 26.21 -0.52 -22.01
C THR A 428 25.44 0.44 -21.10
N VAL A 429 24.31 -0.02 -20.58
CA VAL A 429 23.51 0.70 -19.59
C VAL A 429 24.07 0.43 -18.19
N LYS A 430 24.37 1.49 -17.44
CA LYS A 430 24.70 1.45 -16.00
C LYS A 430 23.46 1.25 -15.16
N GLY A 431 22.40 1.97 -15.48
CA GLY A 431 21.12 1.81 -14.82
C GLY A 431 20.06 2.76 -15.36
N LEU A 432 18.90 2.71 -14.71
CA LEU A 432 17.68 3.36 -15.13
C LEU A 432 17.15 4.19 -13.98
N LYS A 433 16.58 5.36 -14.29
CA LYS A 433 16.06 6.27 -13.28
C LYS A 433 14.70 6.83 -13.73
N PRO A 434 13.62 6.60 -12.96
CA PRO A 434 12.31 7.17 -13.27
C PRO A 434 12.36 8.70 -13.29
N VAL A 435 11.65 9.33 -14.23
CA VAL A 435 11.61 10.79 -14.33
C VAL A 435 10.54 11.35 -13.40
N SER A 436 10.97 12.02 -12.32
CA SER A 436 10.06 12.60 -11.33
C SER A 436 9.00 13.50 -11.99
N GLY A 437 7.72 13.17 -11.79
CA GLY A 437 6.58 13.89 -12.34
C GLY A 437 6.18 13.51 -13.76
N ASN A 438 6.80 12.47 -14.34
CA ASN A 438 6.41 11.87 -15.61
C ASN A 438 6.57 10.33 -15.54
N THR A 439 5.47 9.61 -15.30
CA THR A 439 5.44 8.14 -15.18
C THR A 439 5.67 7.41 -16.50
N GLN A 440 5.61 8.12 -17.63
CA GLN A 440 5.84 7.58 -18.99
C GLN A 440 7.26 7.88 -19.50
N ALA A 441 8.19 8.23 -18.61
CA ALA A 441 9.56 8.56 -18.99
C ALA A 441 10.59 7.91 -18.08
N MET A 442 11.63 7.35 -18.71
CA MET A 442 12.75 6.70 -18.04
C MET A 442 14.06 7.32 -18.52
N GLU A 443 14.90 7.76 -17.58
CA GLU A 443 16.27 8.17 -17.89
C GLU A 443 17.16 6.93 -17.94
N VAL A 444 17.83 6.73 -19.07
CA VAL A 444 18.79 5.66 -19.32
C VAL A 444 20.19 6.22 -19.11
N ILE A 445 20.90 5.69 -18.13
CA ILE A 445 22.22 6.16 -17.70
C ILE A 445 23.27 5.15 -18.20
N LEU A 446 24.28 5.62 -18.92
CA LEU A 446 25.31 4.79 -19.55
C LEU A 446 26.49 4.52 -18.63
N GLU A 447 27.18 3.40 -18.86
CA GLU A 447 28.37 3.02 -18.12
C GLU A 447 29.60 3.87 -18.47
N LYS A 448 30.40 4.18 -17.45
CA LYS A 448 31.66 4.91 -17.59
C LYS A 448 32.82 3.93 -17.80
N THR A 449 32.90 3.25 -18.93
CA THR A 449 34.06 2.40 -19.24
C THR A 449 35.24 3.20 -19.78
N ASP A 450 36.45 2.67 -19.56
CA ASP A 450 37.70 3.20 -20.08
C ASP A 450 37.76 3.12 -21.62
N GLY A 451 37.26 4.17 -22.27
CA GLY A 451 37.47 4.45 -23.69
C GLY A 451 36.20 4.70 -24.49
N ASN A 452 35.93 5.97 -24.82
CA ASN A 452 35.00 6.40 -25.89
C ASN A 452 33.58 5.78 -25.92
N ASP A 453 33.11 5.19 -24.83
CA ASP A 453 31.76 4.62 -24.64
C ASP A 453 30.76 5.69 -24.15
N VAL A 454 30.99 6.93 -24.56
CA VAL A 454 30.00 8.02 -24.46
C VAL A 454 29.40 8.26 -25.83
N LEU A 455 28.15 8.72 -25.85
CA LEU A 455 27.48 9.05 -27.09
C LEU A 455 28.25 10.18 -27.78
N THR A 456 28.43 10.04 -29.10
CA THR A 456 29.03 11.09 -29.91
C THR A 456 28.04 12.24 -30.04
N ASP A 457 28.44 13.44 -29.66
CA ASP A 457 27.60 14.62 -29.80
C ASP A 457 27.28 14.91 -31.28
N ASN A 458 26.10 15.47 -31.55
CA ASN A 458 25.55 15.73 -32.89
C ASN A 458 25.40 14.49 -33.78
N ALA A 459 25.27 13.29 -33.20
CA ALA A 459 25.06 12.05 -33.93
C ALA A 459 23.78 11.31 -33.52
N SER A 460 23.21 10.57 -34.48
CA SER A 460 21.97 9.81 -34.28
C SER A 460 22.26 8.53 -33.52
N VAL A 461 21.46 8.27 -32.48
CA VAL A 461 21.44 7.06 -31.67
C VAL A 461 20.19 6.27 -32.05
N ASN A 462 20.33 4.97 -32.25
CA ASN A 462 19.19 4.07 -32.36
C ASN A 462 19.13 3.23 -31.09
N VAL A 463 17.93 2.99 -30.60
CA VAL A 463 17.67 2.20 -29.41
C VAL A 463 16.60 1.18 -29.76
N ASP A 464 16.92 -0.09 -29.55
CA ASP A 464 15.95 -1.18 -29.55
C ASP A 464 15.58 -1.45 -28.08
N ILE A 465 14.28 -1.50 -27.77
CA ILE A 465 13.75 -1.63 -26.41
C ILE A 465 12.84 -2.84 -26.32
N ASN A 466 13.07 -3.70 -25.34
CA ASN A 466 12.21 -4.79 -24.93
C ASN A 466 11.74 -4.52 -23.50
N THR A 467 10.44 -4.28 -23.31
CA THR A 467 9.82 -4.11 -22.00
C THR A 467 9.08 -5.38 -21.61
N ARG A 468 9.03 -5.68 -20.31
CA ARG A 468 8.25 -6.76 -19.74
C ARG A 468 7.03 -6.16 -19.05
N ASN A 469 5.82 -6.58 -19.41
CA ASN A 469 4.62 -6.22 -18.65
C ASN A 469 4.56 -7.04 -17.35
N ALA A 470 3.64 -6.74 -16.44
CA ALA A 470 3.58 -7.45 -15.16
C ALA A 470 3.14 -8.94 -15.28
N ALA A 471 2.61 -9.36 -16.44
CA ALA A 471 2.37 -10.76 -16.80
C ALA A 471 3.64 -11.49 -17.28
N GLY A 472 4.76 -10.78 -17.41
CA GLY A 472 6.03 -11.35 -17.86
C GLY A 472 6.21 -11.42 -19.37
N GLU A 473 5.25 -10.91 -20.15
CA GLU A 473 5.34 -10.87 -21.61
C GLU A 473 6.25 -9.73 -22.07
N VAL A 474 7.03 -10.00 -23.12
CA VAL A 474 8.03 -9.05 -23.63
C VAL A 474 7.53 -8.36 -24.90
N THR A 475 7.43 -7.03 -24.85
CA THR A 475 7.05 -6.16 -25.97
C THR A 475 8.28 -5.50 -26.57
N SER A 476 8.53 -5.73 -27.85
CA SER A 476 9.63 -5.07 -28.59
C SER A 476 9.19 -3.77 -29.25
N SER A 477 10.00 -2.72 -29.12
CA SER A 477 9.84 -1.43 -29.80
C SER A 477 11.21 -0.84 -30.19
N ASP A 478 11.25 0.14 -31.09
CA ASP A 478 12.47 0.82 -31.48
C ASP A 478 12.26 2.33 -31.58
N THR A 479 13.32 3.10 -31.29
CA THR A 479 13.30 4.54 -31.47
C THR A 479 14.68 5.07 -31.88
N SER A 480 14.71 6.30 -32.37
CA SER A 480 15.96 6.98 -32.70
C SER A 480 15.88 8.47 -32.40
N PHE A 481 17.00 9.03 -31.96
CA PHE A 481 17.13 10.45 -31.64
C PHE A 481 18.53 10.95 -31.93
N THR A 482 18.75 12.26 -31.87
CA THR A 482 20.08 12.87 -32.05
C THR A 482 20.50 13.51 -30.73
N VAL A 483 21.66 13.11 -30.22
CA VAL A 483 22.27 13.78 -29.05
C VAL A 483 22.70 15.17 -29.47
N THR A 484 22.25 16.19 -28.73
CA THR A 484 22.70 17.57 -28.97
C THR A 484 22.95 18.25 -27.64
N ASP A 485 24.21 18.32 -27.26
CA ASP A 485 24.62 19.15 -26.13
C ASP A 485 24.96 20.56 -26.61
N ALA A 486 24.25 21.55 -26.07
CA ALA A 486 24.40 22.96 -26.44
C ALA A 486 24.99 23.80 -25.31
N ARG A 487 25.25 23.20 -24.15
CA ARG A 487 25.74 23.89 -22.96
C ARG A 487 27.16 23.40 -22.65
N ALA A 488 27.88 24.22 -21.90
CA ALA A 488 29.18 23.84 -21.39
C ALA A 488 29.03 23.77 -19.87
N PRO A 489 29.69 22.82 -19.20
CA PRO A 489 29.50 22.57 -17.79
C PRO A 489 30.14 23.69 -16.98
N GLU A 490 29.49 24.04 -15.88
CA GLU A 490 29.98 25.04 -14.94
C GLU A 490 29.93 24.45 -13.53
N ALA A 491 31.03 24.53 -12.78
CA ALA A 491 30.98 24.40 -11.33
C ALA A 491 30.00 25.45 -10.77
N THR A 492 29.12 25.05 -9.85
CA THR A 492 28.06 25.90 -9.28
C THR A 492 28.29 26.19 -7.80
N GLY A 493 29.05 25.33 -7.11
CA GLY A 493 29.33 25.48 -5.69
C GLY A 493 30.50 24.63 -5.21
N VAL A 494 31.03 25.01 -4.05
CA VAL A 494 32.03 24.26 -3.30
C VAL A 494 31.60 24.26 -1.84
N ASN A 495 31.55 23.09 -1.24
CA ASN A 495 31.30 22.92 0.18
C ASN A 495 32.45 22.14 0.81
N ALA A 496 32.85 22.53 2.02
CA ALA A 496 33.82 21.77 2.79
C ALA A 496 33.11 20.84 3.76
N GLU A 497 33.54 19.59 3.79
CA GLU A 497 33.13 18.60 4.78
C GLU A 497 34.33 18.27 5.65
N GLY A 498 34.22 18.58 6.94
CA GLY A 498 35.37 18.51 7.83
C GLY A 498 36.46 19.52 7.49
N MET A 499 37.70 19.12 7.76
CA MET A 499 38.90 19.90 7.45
C MET A 499 39.74 19.27 6.34
N ASN A 500 39.27 18.23 5.65
CA ASN A 500 40.04 17.52 4.61
C ASN A 500 39.26 17.19 3.33
N THR A 501 37.95 17.44 3.27
CA THR A 501 37.14 17.09 2.09
C THR A 501 36.47 18.32 1.50
N LEU A 502 36.52 18.46 0.17
CA LEU A 502 35.71 19.42 -0.58
C LEU A 502 34.76 18.68 -1.53
N LYS A 503 33.48 19.04 -1.49
CA LYS A 503 32.47 18.64 -2.47
C LYS A 503 32.22 19.78 -3.45
N VAL A 504 32.46 19.53 -4.73
CA VAL A 504 32.33 20.50 -5.81
C VAL A 504 31.13 20.12 -6.67
N GLN A 505 30.11 20.97 -6.68
CA GLN A 505 28.89 20.77 -7.46
C GLN A 505 29.04 21.38 -8.85
N PHE A 506 28.50 20.71 -9.86
CA PHE A 506 28.47 21.17 -11.25
C PHE A 506 27.03 21.39 -11.74
N SER A 507 26.88 21.98 -12.92
CA SER A 507 25.57 22.27 -13.54
C SER A 507 24.94 21.06 -14.23
N GLU A 508 25.74 20.03 -14.49
CA GLU A 508 25.40 18.79 -15.18
C GLU A 508 26.49 17.75 -14.93
N ALA A 509 26.30 16.53 -15.48
CA ALA A 509 27.24 15.43 -15.33
C ALA A 509 28.63 15.77 -15.89
N ILE A 510 29.67 15.47 -15.12
CA ILE A 510 31.06 15.88 -15.31
C ILE A 510 31.92 14.63 -15.53
N ASP A 511 32.72 14.66 -16.59
CA ASP A 511 33.71 13.61 -16.88
C ASP A 511 35.06 13.93 -16.25
N ASN A 512 35.51 15.18 -16.38
CA ASN A 512 36.82 15.60 -15.88
C ASN A 512 36.93 17.10 -15.60
N ALA A 513 37.72 17.49 -14.61
CA ALA A 513 37.99 18.89 -14.29
C ALA A 513 39.38 19.04 -13.64
N SER A 514 39.98 20.22 -13.82
CA SER A 514 41.23 20.60 -13.18
C SER A 514 40.98 21.49 -11.97
N PHE A 515 41.56 21.12 -10.83
CA PHE A 515 41.39 21.81 -9.56
C PHE A 515 42.69 22.44 -9.07
N GLN A 516 42.59 23.61 -8.45
CA GLN A 516 43.70 24.24 -7.76
C GLN A 516 43.22 24.94 -6.49
N ILE A 517 43.66 24.42 -5.34
CA ILE A 517 43.38 24.97 -4.02
C ILE A 517 44.39 26.07 -3.68
N ASP A 518 43.89 27.21 -3.24
CA ASP A 518 44.64 28.40 -2.81
C ASP A 518 45.67 28.93 -3.82
N GLY A 519 45.45 28.63 -5.10
CA GLY A 519 46.37 28.98 -6.20
C GLY A 519 47.75 28.30 -6.10
N GLN A 520 47.90 27.32 -5.22
CA GLN A 520 49.18 26.69 -4.88
C GLN A 520 49.14 25.17 -5.08
N PHE A 521 48.08 24.51 -4.61
CA PHE A 521 47.98 23.05 -4.59
C PHE A 521 47.10 22.57 -5.73
N GLY A 522 47.68 21.96 -6.77
CA GLY A 522 46.92 21.44 -7.93
C GLY A 522 47.43 20.12 -8.50
N GLU A 523 48.38 19.47 -7.83
CA GLU A 523 48.90 18.15 -8.24
C GLU A 523 48.02 17.04 -7.63
N VAL A 524 47.10 16.53 -8.45
CA VAL A 524 46.21 15.40 -8.08
C VAL A 524 47.04 14.15 -7.78
N GLY A 525 46.70 13.44 -6.70
CA GLY A 525 47.42 12.29 -6.16
C GLY A 525 48.56 12.64 -5.20
N GLU A 526 49.10 13.87 -5.25
CA GLU A 526 50.08 14.36 -4.26
C GLU A 526 49.41 15.20 -3.18
N HIS A 527 48.63 16.21 -3.56
CA HIS A 527 47.97 17.10 -2.61
C HIS A 527 46.53 16.65 -2.28
N PHE A 528 45.82 16.12 -3.25
CA PHE A 528 44.45 15.64 -3.06
C PHE A 528 44.14 14.56 -4.10
N THR A 529 43.26 13.64 -3.77
CA THR A 529 42.59 12.80 -4.77
C THR A 529 41.34 13.52 -5.26
N VAL A 530 40.90 13.16 -6.46
CA VAL A 530 39.64 13.61 -7.03
C VAL A 530 38.86 12.35 -7.35
N ASP A 531 37.67 12.28 -6.80
CA ASP A 531 36.68 11.28 -7.16
C ASP A 531 35.50 11.99 -7.85
N PHE A 532 35.10 11.52 -9.03
CA PHE A 532 33.95 12.04 -9.76
C PHE A 532 32.79 11.08 -9.55
N GLY A 533 31.74 11.56 -8.89
CA GLY A 533 30.64 10.70 -8.47
C GLY A 533 30.01 9.93 -9.63
N ASP A 534 29.37 8.81 -9.30
CA ASP A 534 28.65 7.98 -10.24
C ASP A 534 27.16 7.88 -9.88
N PHE A 535 26.41 7.22 -10.75
CA PHE A 535 25.02 6.84 -10.51
C PHE A 535 24.97 5.50 -9.78
N HIS A 536 24.32 5.48 -8.62
CA HIS A 536 24.09 4.25 -7.87
C HIS A 536 22.68 3.72 -8.21
N PRO A 537 22.57 2.56 -8.88
CA PRO A 537 21.28 2.06 -9.37
C PRO A 537 20.32 1.65 -8.25
N ALA A 538 20.80 1.09 -7.13
CA ALA A 538 19.90 0.70 -6.03
C ALA A 538 19.30 1.90 -5.30
N THR A 539 20.11 2.92 -4.95
CA THR A 539 19.63 4.12 -4.26
C THR A 539 19.01 5.17 -5.20
N LEU A 540 19.17 5.00 -6.53
CA LEU A 540 18.79 5.95 -7.59
C LEU A 540 19.42 7.35 -7.44
N ILE A 541 20.44 7.48 -6.59
CA ILE A 541 21.19 8.72 -6.39
C ILE A 541 22.17 8.86 -7.54
N ASP A 542 22.08 10.00 -8.23
CA ASP A 542 23.02 10.36 -9.29
C ASP A 542 23.93 11.48 -8.79
N ASN A 543 25.20 11.15 -8.56
CA ASN A 543 26.24 12.09 -8.15
C ASN A 543 27.20 12.42 -9.29
N ARG A 544 26.85 12.14 -10.55
CA ARG A 544 27.71 12.46 -11.70
C ARG A 544 27.94 13.95 -11.91
N ASP A 545 27.18 14.80 -11.24
CA ASP A 545 27.38 16.25 -11.20
C ASP A 545 28.20 16.73 -9.99
N LEU A 546 28.84 15.80 -9.26
CA LEU A 546 29.61 16.05 -8.05
C LEU A 546 31.04 15.53 -8.20
N ALA A 547 32.02 16.34 -7.75
CA ALA A 547 33.39 15.88 -7.54
C ALA A 547 33.78 16.02 -6.07
N THR A 548 34.34 14.95 -5.49
CA THR A 548 34.84 14.92 -4.12
C THR A 548 36.36 14.99 -4.14
N LEU A 549 36.92 16.03 -3.54
CA LEU A 549 38.35 16.19 -3.35
C LEU A 549 38.69 15.82 -1.92
N VAL A 550 39.53 14.81 -1.74
CA VAL A 550 40.05 14.42 -0.41
C VAL A 550 41.51 14.79 -0.34
N LEU A 551 41.86 15.67 0.59
CA LEU A 551 43.23 16.09 0.83
C LEU A 551 44.10 14.89 1.24
N GLN A 552 45.34 14.89 0.77
CA GLN A 552 46.35 13.87 1.03
C GLN A 552 47.49 14.49 1.86
N ASP A 553 48.34 13.66 2.47
CA ASP A 553 49.47 14.13 3.30
C ASP A 553 50.43 15.11 2.57
N GLY A 554 50.47 15.11 1.24
CA GLY A 554 51.24 16.10 0.49
C GLY A 554 50.66 17.51 0.52
N TYR A 555 49.38 17.67 0.89
CA TYR A 555 48.78 18.98 1.17
C TYR A 555 49.24 19.48 2.54
N ASP A 556 50.12 20.46 2.53
CA ASP A 556 50.68 21.05 3.73
C ASP A 556 50.79 22.58 3.56
N GLU A 557 49.90 23.31 4.24
CA GLU A 557 49.76 24.75 4.09
C GLU A 557 50.95 25.55 4.65
N ASP A 558 51.73 24.99 5.59
CA ASP A 558 52.82 25.76 6.22
C ASP A 558 54.00 24.95 6.79
N GLY A 559 54.09 23.63 6.60
CA GLY A 559 55.27 22.80 6.89
C GLY A 559 55.56 22.53 8.38
N ASP A 560 55.38 23.57 9.22
CA ASP A 560 55.89 23.64 10.59
C ASP A 560 55.01 24.50 11.54
N GLY A 561 53.78 24.85 11.17
CA GLY A 561 52.87 25.69 11.97
C GLY A 561 52.07 24.88 13.00
N ASP A 562 51.84 25.40 14.22
CA ASP A 562 51.14 24.69 15.32
C ASP A 562 49.69 24.26 14.96
N ASP A 563 49.06 24.89 13.96
CA ASP A 563 47.68 24.61 13.51
C ASP A 563 47.60 23.90 12.15
N ALA A 564 48.72 23.76 11.42
CA ALA A 564 48.77 23.16 10.09
C ALA A 564 49.14 21.68 10.18
N ARG A 565 48.26 20.81 9.68
CA ARG A 565 48.46 19.36 9.67
C ARG A 565 48.48 18.87 8.22
N PRO A 566 49.46 18.05 7.83
CA PRO A 566 49.46 17.40 6.52
C PRO A 566 48.12 16.70 6.26
N GLY A 567 47.53 16.92 5.08
CA GLY A 567 46.22 16.37 4.72
C GLY A 567 45.00 17.14 5.25
N PHE A 568 45.18 18.28 5.93
CA PHE A 568 44.08 19.08 6.45
C PHE A 568 44.24 20.58 6.16
N PHE A 569 43.12 21.25 5.90
CA PHE A 569 43.02 22.70 5.85
C PHE A 569 43.27 23.33 7.22
N THR A 570 43.90 24.50 7.27
CA THR A 570 43.84 25.32 8.49
C THR A 570 42.45 25.99 8.62
N PRO A 571 41.97 26.33 9.83
CA PRO A 571 40.71 27.06 9.97
C PRO A 571 40.79 28.47 9.36
N GLY A 572 39.89 28.81 8.45
CA GLY A 572 39.93 30.12 7.79
C GLY A 572 39.26 30.18 6.43
N GLU A 573 39.63 31.22 5.67
CA GLU A 573 39.14 31.44 4.31
C GLU A 573 40.11 30.83 3.31
N HIS A 574 39.58 29.98 2.44
CA HIS A 574 40.29 29.30 1.36
C HIS A 574 39.61 29.57 0.02
N SER A 575 40.27 29.16 -1.05
CA SER A 575 39.77 29.29 -2.41
C SER A 575 40.01 28.03 -3.24
N LEU A 576 39.04 27.70 -4.08
CA LEU A 576 39.15 26.64 -5.08
C LEU A 576 39.01 27.26 -6.47
N GLN A 577 40.03 27.08 -7.31
CA GLN A 577 39.91 27.31 -8.74
C GLN A 577 39.54 26.01 -9.44
N VAL A 578 38.48 26.06 -10.24
CA VAL A 578 38.04 24.96 -11.10
C VAL A 578 38.23 25.40 -12.54
N SER A 579 38.85 24.58 -13.37
CA SER A 579 39.17 24.90 -14.77
C SER A 579 39.12 23.66 -15.64
N SER A 580 39.06 23.84 -16.97
CA SER A 580 38.98 22.72 -17.92
C SER A 580 37.89 21.71 -17.52
N THR A 581 36.71 22.22 -17.13
CA THR A 581 35.57 21.39 -16.79
C THR A 581 35.03 20.78 -18.07
N GLU A 582 35.04 19.46 -18.16
CA GLU A 582 34.69 18.65 -19.31
C GLU A 582 33.51 17.77 -18.91
N ASP A 583 32.37 17.94 -19.57
CA ASP A 583 31.26 16.98 -19.47
C ASP A 583 31.59 15.76 -20.34
N PHE A 584 30.70 14.78 -20.36
CA PHE A 584 30.90 13.59 -21.19
C PHE A 584 30.90 13.91 -22.69
N ALA A 585 30.22 14.99 -23.13
CA ALA A 585 30.19 15.39 -24.52
C ALA A 585 31.55 15.94 -24.98
N ALA A 586 32.34 16.53 -24.07
CA ALA A 586 33.70 17.02 -24.32
C ALA A 586 34.65 15.98 -24.93
N ARG A 587 34.45 14.69 -24.61
CA ARG A 587 35.23 13.57 -25.18
C ARG A 587 35.10 13.49 -26.71
N THR A 588 33.98 13.97 -27.27
CA THR A 588 33.70 13.93 -28.72
C THR A 588 33.55 15.31 -29.37
N ASP A 589 33.22 16.35 -28.59
CA ASP A 589 33.26 17.75 -29.00
C ASP A 589 34.07 18.62 -28.02
N ASN A 590 35.27 19.04 -28.44
CA ASN A 590 36.15 19.95 -27.69
C ASN A 590 35.55 21.35 -27.43
N ASN A 591 34.34 21.67 -27.91
CA ASN A 591 33.64 22.90 -27.57
C ASN A 591 32.89 22.81 -26.24
N ASN A 592 32.63 21.61 -25.70
CA ASN A 592 31.93 21.39 -24.43
C ASN A 592 32.91 21.41 -23.25
N VAL A 593 33.72 22.47 -23.19
CA VAL A 593 34.66 22.71 -22.10
C VAL A 593 34.31 24.02 -21.40
N GLY A 594 34.00 23.91 -20.12
CA GLY A 594 33.62 24.99 -19.23
C GLY A 594 34.70 26.06 -19.04
N THR A 595 34.28 27.22 -18.52
CA THR A 595 35.20 28.32 -18.22
C THR A 595 35.82 28.19 -16.82
N THR A 596 36.99 28.80 -16.61
CA THR A 596 37.64 28.81 -15.29
C THR A 596 36.82 29.62 -14.28
N GLN A 597 36.53 29.02 -13.13
CA GLN A 597 35.80 29.61 -12.02
C GLN A 597 36.64 29.60 -10.74
N ASN A 598 36.34 30.52 -9.83
CA ASN A 598 37.00 30.59 -8.53
C ASN A 598 35.92 30.73 -7.45
N PHE A 599 35.98 29.84 -6.47
CA PHE A 599 35.10 29.81 -5.31
C PHE A 599 35.92 30.16 -4.08
N ASN A 600 35.32 30.90 -3.15
CA ASN A 600 35.85 31.03 -1.80
C ASN A 600 35.00 30.15 -0.89
N PHE A 601 35.63 29.48 0.06
CA PHE A 601 34.96 28.68 1.08
C PHE A 601 35.65 28.90 2.43
N THR A 602 34.95 28.58 3.51
CA THR A 602 35.43 28.79 4.88
C THR A 602 35.51 27.45 5.59
N ILE A 603 36.66 27.16 6.19
CA ILE A 603 36.87 26.01 7.07
C ILE A 603 36.68 26.45 8.51
N ASN A 604 35.76 25.78 9.21
CA ASN A 604 35.54 26.02 10.62
C ASN A 604 36.60 25.29 11.45
N ALA A 605 37.00 25.87 12.58
CA ALA A 605 37.88 25.18 13.51
C ALA A 605 37.16 23.99 14.16
N ASP A 606 37.82 22.84 14.19
CA ASP A 606 37.41 21.64 14.90
C ASP A 606 38.61 21.06 15.66
N ASP A 607 38.57 21.15 16.98
CA ASP A 607 39.57 20.63 17.93
C ASP A 607 39.06 19.39 18.68
N SER A 608 38.01 18.72 18.15
CA SER A 608 37.43 17.54 18.79
C SER A 608 38.32 16.31 18.60
N LYS A 609 38.77 15.77 19.74
CA LYS A 609 39.57 14.55 19.82
C LYS A 609 38.68 13.30 19.87
N PRO A 610 39.12 12.17 19.30
CA PRO A 610 38.44 10.89 19.52
C PRO A 610 38.44 10.47 20.99
N ASN A 611 37.36 9.83 21.39
CA ASN A 611 37.23 9.07 22.62
C ASN A 611 36.47 7.77 22.32
N ALA A 612 36.50 6.81 23.24
CA ALA A 612 35.82 5.54 23.04
C ALA A 612 35.09 5.06 24.30
N VAL A 613 34.15 4.16 24.08
CA VAL A 613 33.49 3.34 25.10
C VAL A 613 33.61 1.88 24.73
N VAL A 614 33.44 0.99 25.72
CA VAL A 614 33.49 -0.46 25.51
C VAL A 614 32.20 -1.12 25.97
N ASN A 615 31.70 -2.05 25.19
CA ASN A 615 30.69 -3.02 25.56
C ASN A 615 31.33 -4.42 25.57
N VAL A 616 31.33 -5.06 26.73
CA VAL A 616 31.74 -6.47 26.86
C VAL A 616 30.55 -7.33 26.46
N GLU A 617 30.57 -7.86 25.24
CA GLU A 617 29.48 -8.67 24.65
C GLU A 617 29.51 -10.08 25.23
N SER A 618 30.72 -10.55 25.53
CA SER A 618 31.00 -11.77 26.27
C SER A 618 32.35 -11.67 26.99
N PRO A 619 32.75 -12.68 27.79
CA PRO A 619 34.08 -12.72 28.36
C PRO A 619 35.21 -12.72 27.33
N GLU A 620 34.97 -13.14 26.08
CA GLU A 620 35.99 -13.27 25.02
C GLU A 620 35.87 -12.21 23.90
N GLN A 621 34.79 -11.43 23.86
CA GLN A 621 34.50 -10.44 22.82
C GLN A 621 34.16 -9.05 23.40
N PHE A 622 34.89 -8.02 22.94
CA PHE A 622 34.74 -6.63 23.39
C PHE A 622 34.50 -5.67 22.23
N ARG A 623 33.32 -5.07 22.17
CA ARG A 623 32.98 -4.04 21.18
C ARG A 623 33.44 -2.67 21.66
N VAL A 624 34.37 -2.07 20.91
CA VAL A 624 34.91 -0.72 21.16
C VAL A 624 34.25 0.25 20.18
N SER A 625 33.49 1.21 20.70
CA SER A 625 32.80 2.23 19.90
C SER A 625 33.43 3.60 20.15
N PHE A 626 33.91 4.24 19.09
CA PHE A 626 34.47 5.59 19.09
C PHE A 626 33.37 6.64 18.89
N ASP A 627 33.51 7.80 19.54
CA ASP A 627 32.58 8.92 19.38
C ASP A 627 32.87 9.78 18.12
N LYS A 628 33.90 9.39 17.35
CA LYS A 628 34.35 9.97 16.08
C LYS A 628 34.70 8.85 15.11
N GLN A 629 34.72 9.17 13.82
CA GLN A 629 35.39 8.31 12.84
C GLN A 629 36.90 8.43 13.03
N VAL A 630 37.57 7.31 13.16
CA VAL A 630 38.99 7.19 13.47
C VAL A 630 39.74 6.34 12.45
N SER A 631 41.04 6.60 12.33
CA SER A 631 42.00 5.72 11.66
C SER A 631 43.17 5.38 12.59
N GLY A 632 43.85 4.26 12.31
CA GLY A 632 45.07 3.85 13.03
C GLY A 632 44.84 3.00 14.29
N PHE A 633 43.64 2.47 14.51
CA PHE A 633 43.39 1.61 15.67
C PHE A 633 43.96 0.20 15.46
N GLU A 634 45.18 -0.02 15.94
CA GLU A 634 45.91 -1.27 15.79
C GLU A 634 46.20 -1.91 17.17
N LEU A 635 46.47 -3.23 17.19
CA LEU A 635 46.82 -3.94 18.44
C LEU A 635 48.08 -3.38 19.11
N GLU A 636 49.05 -2.86 18.35
CA GLU A 636 50.27 -2.28 18.90
C GLU A 636 50.04 -0.96 19.65
N ASP A 637 48.89 -0.35 19.43
CA ASP A 637 48.47 0.93 19.98
C ASP A 637 47.60 0.80 21.24
N MET A 638 47.40 -0.42 21.71
CA MET A 638 46.67 -0.70 22.94
C MET A 638 47.37 -1.69 23.87
N GLU A 639 46.92 -1.70 25.12
CA GLU A 639 47.30 -2.69 26.12
C GLU A 639 46.06 -3.30 26.77
N LEU A 640 45.98 -4.62 26.80
CA LEU A 640 45.12 -5.33 27.73
C LEU A 640 45.82 -5.40 29.10
N GLN A 641 45.21 -4.84 30.12
CA GLN A 641 45.77 -4.78 31.47
C GLN A 641 44.90 -5.51 32.49
N VAL A 642 45.55 -6.10 33.49
CA VAL A 642 44.91 -6.77 34.63
C VAL A 642 45.32 -6.12 35.95
N TYR A 643 44.41 -6.03 36.92
CA TYR A 643 44.73 -5.50 38.24
C TYR A 643 45.58 -6.48 39.07
N ASP A 644 46.81 -6.10 39.42
CA ASP A 644 47.65 -6.84 40.34
C ASP A 644 47.37 -6.40 41.78
N ASN A 645 46.72 -7.27 42.55
CA ASN A 645 46.40 -7.04 43.96
C ASN A 645 47.65 -6.95 44.89
N ASP A 646 48.75 -7.59 44.53
CA ASP A 646 50.00 -7.56 45.30
C ASP A 646 50.79 -6.28 45.02
N ALA A 647 50.78 -5.80 43.78
CA ALA A 647 51.40 -4.52 43.38
C ALA A 647 50.51 -3.30 43.69
N GLY A 648 49.18 -3.48 43.68
CA GLY A 648 48.18 -2.44 43.87
C GLY A 648 47.95 -1.56 42.64
N GLU A 649 48.31 -2.03 41.45
CA GLU A 649 48.25 -1.31 40.17
C GLU A 649 47.84 -2.24 39.02
N TYR A 650 47.36 -1.66 37.92
CA TYR A 650 47.14 -2.39 36.67
C TYR A 650 48.48 -2.66 35.99
N VAL A 651 48.67 -3.88 35.49
CA VAL A 651 49.86 -4.31 34.75
C VAL A 651 49.42 -4.90 33.40
N ASN A 652 50.26 -4.78 32.38
CA ASN A 652 50.00 -5.40 31.07
C ASN A 652 49.88 -6.93 31.24
N VAL A 653 48.85 -7.53 30.65
CA VAL A 653 48.61 -8.98 30.69
C VAL A 653 49.83 -9.76 30.20
N LEU A 654 50.55 -9.24 29.20
CA LEU A 654 51.75 -9.86 28.64
C LEU A 654 52.94 -9.92 29.62
N ASP A 655 52.96 -9.05 30.63
CA ASP A 655 54.02 -8.98 31.66
C ASP A 655 53.62 -9.71 32.96
N SER A 656 52.40 -10.22 33.05
CA SER A 656 51.85 -10.82 34.26
C SER A 656 52.22 -12.30 34.40
N GLU A 657 52.81 -12.68 35.53
CA GLU A 657 53.05 -14.09 35.86
C GLU A 657 51.75 -14.88 36.18
N LYS A 658 50.58 -14.22 36.18
CA LYS A 658 49.27 -14.85 36.45
C LYS A 658 48.78 -15.77 35.32
N PHE A 659 49.26 -15.59 34.09
CA PHE A 659 48.75 -16.28 32.90
C PHE A 659 49.79 -17.29 32.37
N PRO A 660 49.91 -18.49 32.98
CA PRO A 660 50.91 -19.48 32.56
C PRO A 660 50.65 -20.07 31.16
N GLY A 661 49.41 -19.95 30.66
CA GLY A 661 49.04 -20.36 29.30
C GLY A 661 49.52 -19.39 28.22
N LEU A 662 49.92 -18.17 28.59
CA LEU A 662 50.48 -17.21 27.66
C LEU A 662 51.91 -17.63 27.29
N THR A 663 52.12 -18.01 26.03
CA THR A 663 53.42 -18.50 25.53
C THR A 663 54.16 -17.49 24.65
N SER A 664 53.52 -16.37 24.32
CA SER A 664 54.03 -15.28 23.51
C SER A 664 53.99 -13.97 24.30
N ASN A 665 54.92 -13.06 24.01
CA ASN A 665 54.93 -11.69 24.55
C ASN A 665 54.41 -10.69 23.52
N ASP A 666 53.49 -11.11 22.66
CA ASP A 666 52.92 -10.35 21.55
C ASP A 666 51.41 -10.34 21.70
N LEU A 667 50.78 -9.16 21.65
CA LEU A 667 49.35 -9.01 21.86
C LEU A 667 48.56 -9.68 20.73
N SER A 668 49.10 -9.73 19.52
CA SER A 668 48.50 -10.42 18.36
C SER A 668 48.43 -11.94 18.50
N ALA A 669 49.11 -12.52 19.50
CA ALA A 669 48.98 -13.94 19.84
C ALA A 669 47.86 -14.18 20.88
N LEU A 670 47.24 -13.13 21.39
CA LEU A 670 46.19 -13.17 22.41
C LEU A 670 44.88 -12.55 21.91
N LEU A 671 44.95 -11.47 21.13
CA LEU A 671 43.80 -10.74 20.63
C LEU A 671 43.83 -10.59 19.11
N ALA A 672 42.65 -10.51 18.52
CA ALA A 672 42.41 -9.97 17.18
C ALA A 672 41.57 -8.69 17.27
N ILE A 673 41.66 -7.86 16.25
CA ILE A 673 40.76 -6.72 16.02
C ILE A 673 40.06 -6.96 14.70
N ASP A 674 38.74 -7.02 14.73
CA ASP A 674 37.88 -7.09 13.57
C ASP A 674 37.17 -5.74 13.38
N PRO A 675 37.54 -4.97 12.34
CA PRO A 675 36.96 -3.66 12.09
C PRO A 675 35.55 -3.81 11.54
N VAL A 676 34.56 -3.31 12.29
CA VAL A 676 33.17 -3.19 11.81
C VAL A 676 33.07 -1.98 10.88
N ASN A 677 33.57 -0.83 11.34
CA ASN A 677 33.69 0.40 10.55
C ASN A 677 34.69 1.37 11.21
N ASN A 678 34.87 2.57 10.62
CA ASN A 678 35.78 3.59 11.14
C ASN A 678 35.40 4.14 12.53
N SER A 679 34.28 3.74 13.13
CA SER A 679 33.89 4.13 14.49
C SER A 679 33.63 2.95 15.42
N GLU A 680 33.70 1.71 14.94
CA GLU A 680 33.41 0.54 15.74
C GLU A 680 34.30 -0.65 15.37
N GLN A 681 34.79 -1.33 16.40
CA GLN A 681 35.80 -2.38 16.30
C GLN A 681 35.46 -3.47 17.31
N VAL A 682 35.53 -4.73 16.89
CA VAL A 682 35.39 -5.88 17.80
C VAL A 682 36.79 -6.37 18.16
N VAL A 683 37.07 -6.49 19.45
CA VAL A 683 38.33 -7.00 19.99
C VAL A 683 38.06 -8.38 20.60
N GLU A 684 38.64 -9.42 20.01
CA GLU A 684 38.37 -10.81 20.39
C GLU A 684 39.59 -11.53 20.94
N LEU A 685 39.39 -12.46 21.87
CA LEU A 685 40.43 -13.38 22.32
C LEU A 685 40.68 -14.52 21.32
N LEU A 686 41.95 -14.83 21.09
CA LEU A 686 42.41 -15.97 20.28
C LEU A 686 42.77 -17.20 21.12
N ILE A 687 42.61 -17.11 22.45
CA ILE A 687 42.91 -18.18 23.40
C ILE A 687 41.85 -18.17 24.50
N ASP A 688 41.15 -19.29 24.66
CA ASP A 688 40.15 -19.46 25.72
C ASP A 688 40.73 -19.23 27.12
N TRP A 689 39.93 -18.60 27.99
CA TRP A 689 40.36 -18.22 29.33
C TRP A 689 40.83 -19.40 30.19
N THR A 690 40.22 -20.59 30.04
CA THR A 690 40.60 -21.77 30.81
C THR A 690 42.01 -22.26 30.46
N VAL A 691 42.41 -22.07 29.20
CA VAL A 691 43.77 -22.33 28.72
C VAL A 691 44.73 -21.24 29.21
N LEU A 692 44.36 -19.96 29.09
CA LEU A 692 45.19 -18.82 29.50
C LEU A 692 45.58 -18.88 30.99
N TYR A 693 44.60 -19.20 31.85
CA TYR A 693 44.83 -19.40 33.27
C TYR A 693 45.43 -20.76 33.60
N ASP A 694 45.33 -21.80 32.78
CA ASP A 694 45.55 -23.20 33.19
C ASP A 694 44.64 -23.61 34.37
N THR A 695 43.33 -23.42 34.15
CA THR A 695 42.30 -23.61 35.18
C THR A 695 42.33 -25.02 35.78
N ALA A 696 42.61 -26.04 34.96
CA ALA A 696 42.72 -27.43 35.41
C ALA A 696 43.78 -27.63 36.50
N GLU A 697 44.90 -26.89 36.47
CA GLU A 697 45.94 -27.00 37.49
C GLU A 697 45.76 -26.02 38.65
N ASN A 698 45.38 -24.77 38.37
CA ASN A 698 45.37 -23.70 39.40
C ASN A 698 43.99 -23.40 40.02
N ASN A 699 42.89 -23.86 39.40
CA ASN A 699 41.51 -23.60 39.80
C ASN A 699 41.14 -22.10 39.85
N THR A 700 41.72 -21.27 38.99
CA THR A 700 41.40 -19.84 38.83
C THR A 700 41.04 -19.53 37.37
N ASN A 701 40.21 -18.51 37.14
CA ASN A 701 39.73 -18.10 35.82
C ASN A 701 39.42 -16.58 35.78
N TYR A 702 39.02 -16.02 34.63
CA TYR A 702 38.86 -14.58 34.35
C TYR A 702 38.06 -13.81 35.41
N TYR A 703 36.97 -14.38 35.93
CA TYR A 703 36.07 -13.74 36.90
C TYR A 703 36.66 -13.48 38.31
N ASN A 704 37.97 -13.68 38.48
CA ASN A 704 38.69 -13.38 39.71
C ASN A 704 39.57 -12.13 39.61
N ASP A 705 39.66 -11.52 38.42
CA ASP A 705 40.52 -10.37 38.16
C ASP A 705 39.73 -9.23 37.49
N ASP A 706 40.24 -8.01 37.64
CA ASP A 706 39.69 -6.81 37.00
C ASP A 706 40.57 -6.47 35.78
N PHE A 707 39.95 -6.32 34.61
CA PHE A 707 40.58 -6.05 33.32
C PHE A 707 40.18 -4.67 32.77
N ARG A 708 41.07 -4.12 31.97
CA ARG A 708 40.82 -2.90 31.19
C ARG A 708 41.60 -2.93 29.89
N ILE A 709 41.06 -2.31 28.86
CA ILE A 709 41.82 -1.93 27.66
C ILE A 709 42.30 -0.49 27.84
N VAL A 710 43.57 -0.25 27.54
CA VAL A 710 44.15 1.10 27.48
C VAL A 710 44.55 1.36 26.03
N ILE A 711 43.95 2.35 25.40
CA ILE A 711 44.37 2.86 24.10
C ILE A 711 45.35 3.99 24.38
N ASN A 712 46.56 3.90 23.83
CA ASN A 712 47.63 4.84 24.12
C ASN A 712 47.27 6.25 23.59
N GLU A 713 47.88 7.29 24.19
CA GLU A 713 47.82 8.65 23.65
C GLU A 713 48.42 8.67 22.23
N ASP A 714 47.81 9.45 21.34
CA ASP A 714 48.24 9.62 19.94
C ASP A 714 48.09 8.38 19.02
N SER A 715 47.33 7.37 19.44
CA SER A 715 47.17 6.12 18.71
C SER A 715 46.08 6.12 17.63
N VAL A 716 44.95 6.80 17.89
CA VAL A 716 43.87 6.91 16.91
C VAL A 716 43.68 8.36 16.48
N THR A 717 43.46 8.57 15.19
CA THR A 717 43.34 9.90 14.58
C THR A 717 41.92 10.12 14.11
N ASN A 718 41.30 11.24 14.49
CA ASN A 718 40.02 11.67 13.95
C ASN A 718 40.20 11.99 12.45
N VAL A 719 39.53 11.24 11.58
CA VAL A 719 39.70 11.36 10.11
C VAL A 719 39.21 12.70 9.55
N VAL A 720 38.38 13.44 10.31
CA VAL A 720 37.74 14.69 9.87
C VAL A 720 38.64 15.91 10.11
N ASN A 721 39.42 15.90 11.18
CA ASN A 721 40.21 17.05 11.60
C ASN A 721 41.69 16.74 11.85
N GLY A 722 42.10 15.48 11.97
CA GLY A 722 43.48 15.09 12.26
C GLY A 722 43.88 15.25 13.73
N GLU A 723 42.93 15.47 14.63
CA GLU A 723 43.18 15.43 16.08
C GLU A 723 43.35 13.98 16.55
N THR A 724 44.31 13.77 17.44
CA THR A 724 44.55 12.47 18.07
C THR A 724 43.89 12.34 19.43
N ASN A 725 43.60 11.11 19.84
CA ASN A 725 43.03 10.83 21.16
C ASN A 725 44.01 11.17 22.31
N GLU A 726 43.46 11.53 23.46
CA GLU A 726 44.17 11.37 24.74
C GLU A 726 44.19 9.88 25.12
N GLU A 727 44.99 9.48 26.12
CA GLU A 727 44.94 8.09 26.64
C GLU A 727 43.49 7.72 27.04
N ILE A 728 42.95 6.65 26.41
CA ILE A 728 41.59 6.17 26.67
C ILE A 728 41.68 4.91 27.53
N VAL A 729 40.97 4.92 28.67
CA VAL A 729 40.91 3.77 29.58
C VAL A 729 39.50 3.19 29.56
N LEU A 730 39.38 1.99 29.02
CA LEU A 730 38.13 1.24 28.86
C LEU A 730 38.05 0.16 29.94
N ASP A 731 37.24 0.42 30.97
CA ASP A 731 36.99 -0.55 32.05
C ASP A 731 36.16 -1.73 31.52
N LEU A 732 36.73 -2.94 31.51
CA LEU A 732 36.02 -4.13 31.06
C LEU A 732 35.19 -4.76 32.18
N ASN A 733 35.48 -4.43 33.45
CA ASN A 733 34.80 -4.99 34.62
C ASN A 733 33.76 -4.02 35.21
N TYR A 734 33.16 -3.17 34.37
CA TYR A 734 32.09 -2.27 34.78
C TYR A 734 30.89 -3.05 35.40
N PRO A 735 30.05 -2.41 36.25
CA PRO A 735 28.94 -3.10 36.90
C PRO A 735 27.98 -3.76 35.88
N GLY A 736 27.90 -5.09 35.92
CA GLY A 736 27.07 -5.88 35.00
C GLY A 736 27.83 -6.55 33.85
N SER A 737 29.13 -6.25 33.68
CA SER A 737 29.97 -6.90 32.67
C SER A 737 30.00 -8.44 32.83
N PRO A 738 29.92 -9.21 31.72
CA PRO A 738 30.09 -10.66 31.68
C PRO A 738 31.36 -11.16 32.38
N LEU A 739 32.46 -10.39 32.34
CA LEU A 739 33.73 -10.76 32.97
C LEU A 739 33.64 -10.89 34.50
N ASN A 740 32.64 -10.32 35.16
CA ASN A 740 32.52 -10.31 36.62
C ASN A 740 31.95 -11.61 37.20
N THR A 741 31.39 -12.49 36.38
CA THR A 741 30.73 -13.72 36.82
C THR A 741 31.09 -14.91 35.96
N PRO A 742 31.23 -16.11 36.54
CA PRO A 742 31.38 -17.32 35.74
C PRO A 742 30.15 -17.52 34.86
N ASP A 743 30.37 -17.62 33.56
CA ASP A 743 29.37 -18.16 32.68
C ASP A 743 29.31 -19.69 32.81
N THR A 744 28.09 -20.21 32.94
CA THR A 744 27.78 -21.63 33.16
C THR A 744 26.54 -22.07 32.37
N THR A 745 26.08 -21.24 31.45
CA THR A 745 24.85 -21.41 30.69
C THR A 745 25.22 -21.44 29.22
N SER A 746 24.77 -22.47 28.50
CA SER A 746 24.94 -22.49 27.04
C SER A 746 23.89 -21.63 26.36
N ALA A 747 24.26 -21.10 25.19
CA ALA A 747 23.39 -20.32 24.33
C ALA A 747 22.03 -21.01 24.02
N THR A 748 20.99 -20.18 23.93
CA THR A 748 19.62 -20.57 23.58
C THR A 748 19.12 -19.80 22.36
N ILE A 749 18.20 -20.38 21.60
CA ILE A 749 17.58 -19.69 20.44
C ILE A 749 16.61 -18.64 20.98
N GLU A 750 16.79 -17.37 20.58
CA GLU A 750 15.89 -16.27 20.91
C GLU A 750 14.79 -16.10 19.86
N SER A 751 15.17 -16.14 18.58
CA SER A 751 14.27 -15.98 17.46
C SER A 751 14.73 -16.80 16.27
N ILE A 752 13.76 -17.12 15.42
CA ILE A 752 13.96 -17.66 14.09
C ILE A 752 13.19 -16.74 13.16
N GLU A 753 13.89 -16.17 12.20
CA GLU A 753 13.32 -15.32 11.16
C GLU A 753 13.54 -16.00 9.83
N ARG A 754 12.49 -16.10 9.02
CA ARG A 754 12.60 -16.60 7.66
C ARG A 754 13.04 -15.42 6.78
N VAL A 755 14.11 -15.60 6.04
CA VAL A 755 14.80 -14.52 5.33
C VAL A 755 14.31 -14.41 3.89
N ASP A 756 13.80 -15.50 3.33
CA ASP A 756 13.28 -15.59 1.96
C ASP A 756 12.15 -16.63 1.83
N ASP A 757 11.44 -16.60 0.69
CA ASP A 757 10.50 -17.65 0.31
C ASP A 757 11.20 -18.98 -0.08
N GLU A 758 12.53 -18.98 -0.11
CA GLU A 758 13.43 -20.04 -0.62
C GLU A 758 14.17 -20.85 0.48
N ASN A 759 13.62 -20.90 1.69
CA ASN A 759 13.98 -21.86 2.75
C ASN A 759 15.21 -21.51 3.63
N ASN A 760 15.66 -20.26 3.65
CA ASN A 760 16.71 -19.79 4.57
C ASN A 760 16.13 -19.13 5.84
N PHE A 761 16.82 -19.35 6.96
CA PHE A 761 16.43 -18.86 8.28
C PHE A 761 17.61 -18.22 8.99
N HIS A 762 17.39 -17.05 9.56
CA HIS A 762 18.26 -16.43 10.54
C HIS A 762 17.86 -16.88 11.94
N VAL A 763 18.78 -17.52 12.64
CA VAL A 763 18.59 -18.04 13.99
C VAL A 763 19.39 -17.19 14.94
N THR A 764 18.71 -16.33 15.69
CA THR A 764 19.34 -15.47 16.69
C THR A 764 19.54 -16.23 17.99
N MET A 765 20.76 -16.20 18.51
CA MET A 765 21.18 -16.82 19.76
C MET A 765 21.22 -15.80 20.90
N SER A 766 21.06 -16.27 22.14
CA SER A 766 20.98 -15.41 23.32
C SER A 766 22.30 -14.76 23.75
N GLU A 767 23.42 -15.23 23.18
CA GLU A 767 24.78 -14.76 23.41
C GLU A 767 25.66 -15.16 22.22
N PRO A 768 26.86 -14.58 22.04
CA PRO A 768 27.77 -14.96 20.96
C PRO A 768 28.12 -16.45 21.00
N VAL A 769 28.23 -17.07 19.82
CA VAL A 769 28.52 -18.50 19.66
C VAL A 769 29.71 -18.72 18.74
N LYS A 770 30.34 -19.90 18.82
CA LYS A 770 31.47 -20.26 17.98
C LYS A 770 31.16 -21.42 17.03
N LEU A 771 31.36 -21.20 15.73
CA LEU A 771 31.20 -22.18 14.66
C LEU A 771 32.57 -22.74 14.24
N ALA A 772 32.64 -24.06 14.09
CA ALA A 772 33.90 -24.74 13.80
C ALA A 772 34.51 -24.31 12.45
N GLY A 773 35.62 -23.59 12.50
CA GLY A 773 36.40 -23.19 11.32
C GLY A 773 35.90 -21.93 10.60
N GLU A 774 34.97 -21.18 11.18
CA GLU A 774 34.48 -19.91 10.63
C GLU A 774 35.24 -18.70 11.20
N ASP A 775 35.79 -18.80 12.42
CA ASP A 775 36.56 -17.74 13.06
C ASP A 775 38.05 -17.74 12.68
N ALA A 776 38.76 -16.64 12.96
CA ALA A 776 40.21 -16.51 12.72
C ALA A 776 41.03 -17.61 13.43
N GLU A 777 40.65 -17.95 14.66
CA GLU A 777 41.14 -19.13 15.39
C GLU A 777 40.00 -19.68 16.27
N ASP A 778 39.74 -20.99 16.19
CA ASP A 778 38.85 -21.66 17.15
C ASP A 778 39.47 -21.55 18.57
N THR A 779 38.70 -21.12 19.57
CA THR A 779 39.12 -21.06 20.99
C THR A 779 38.55 -22.22 21.84
N PRO A 780 38.89 -23.50 21.58
CA PRO A 780 38.34 -24.59 22.36
C PRO A 780 38.85 -24.56 23.81
N ASN A 781 37.95 -24.70 24.77
CA ASN A 781 38.33 -24.74 26.18
C ASN A 781 39.12 -26.02 26.54
N GLN A 782 39.70 -26.06 27.76
CA GLN A 782 40.51 -27.21 28.19
C GLN A 782 39.76 -28.55 28.17
N ASP A 783 38.43 -28.56 28.36
CA ASP A 783 37.58 -29.76 28.32
C ASP A 783 37.29 -30.22 26.89
N GLN A 784 37.26 -29.30 25.93
CA GLN A 784 37.24 -29.55 24.48
C GLN A 784 38.63 -29.93 23.93
N GLY A 785 39.67 -29.83 24.76
CA GLY A 785 41.01 -30.30 24.47
C GLY A 785 42.00 -29.22 24.04
N GLY A 786 41.69 -27.93 24.27
CA GLY A 786 42.43 -26.75 23.77
C GLY A 786 43.93 -26.65 24.03
N THR A 787 44.50 -27.52 24.87
CA THR A 787 45.96 -27.61 25.06
C THR A 787 46.65 -28.59 24.10
N ASN A 788 45.93 -29.25 23.19
CA ASN A 788 46.45 -30.30 22.30
C ASN A 788 46.45 -29.88 20.82
N GLU A 789 47.44 -30.33 20.04
CA GLU A 789 47.41 -30.21 18.57
C GLU A 789 46.15 -30.88 17.99
N GLY A 790 45.32 -30.12 17.28
CA GLY A 790 44.08 -30.58 16.65
C GLY A 790 42.84 -30.57 17.55
N ALA A 791 42.86 -29.80 18.64
CA ALA A 791 41.64 -29.39 19.34
C ALA A 791 40.78 -28.52 18.41
N SER A 792 39.46 -28.65 18.49
CA SER A 792 38.51 -27.85 17.71
C SER A 792 37.22 -27.67 18.51
N VAL A 793 36.47 -26.61 18.21
CA VAL A 793 35.11 -26.51 18.70
C VAL A 793 34.22 -27.59 18.04
N PRO A 794 33.15 -28.07 18.70
CA PRO A 794 32.23 -29.06 18.12
C PRO A 794 31.50 -28.53 16.87
N THR A 795 31.31 -29.38 15.87
CA THR A 795 30.54 -29.03 14.66
C THR A 795 29.04 -28.99 14.94
N THR A 796 28.41 -27.86 14.65
CA THR A 796 26.96 -27.62 14.79
C THR A 796 26.15 -28.37 13.74
N SER A 797 24.91 -28.79 14.07
CA SER A 797 23.97 -29.40 13.12
C SER A 797 22.53 -28.96 13.39
N VAL A 798 21.71 -28.89 12.34
CA VAL A 798 20.32 -28.40 12.39
C VAL A 798 19.31 -29.39 11.80
N GLN A 799 18.09 -29.39 12.32
CA GLN A 799 16.97 -30.20 11.81
C GLN A 799 15.63 -29.47 11.96
N PHE A 800 14.72 -29.69 11.02
CA PHE A 800 13.35 -29.18 11.01
C PHE A 800 12.36 -30.33 11.24
N ILE A 801 11.42 -30.19 12.18
CA ILE A 801 10.49 -31.24 12.60
C ILE A 801 9.05 -30.74 12.49
N GLY A 802 8.22 -31.43 11.69
CA GLY A 802 6.81 -31.11 11.45
C GLY A 802 5.93 -32.36 11.34
N GLN A 803 4.71 -32.22 10.82
CA GLN A 803 3.80 -33.34 10.54
C GLN A 803 3.29 -33.31 9.10
N ASP A 804 3.13 -34.49 8.49
CA ASP A 804 2.52 -34.62 7.16
C ASP A 804 0.99 -34.64 7.19
N GLU A 805 0.36 -34.68 6.00
CA GLU A 805 -1.11 -34.75 5.83
C GLU A 805 -1.77 -35.92 6.61
N ASP A 806 -1.01 -36.99 6.89
CA ASP A 806 -1.46 -38.17 7.64
C ASP A 806 -1.25 -38.03 9.17
N GLY A 807 -0.65 -36.93 9.63
CA GLY A 807 -0.31 -36.65 11.03
C GLY A 807 0.92 -37.44 11.55
N ASN A 808 1.78 -37.95 10.67
CA ASN A 808 3.04 -38.58 11.08
C ASN A 808 4.13 -37.52 11.24
N THR A 809 4.97 -37.65 12.28
CA THR A 809 6.14 -36.79 12.45
C THR A 809 7.14 -37.00 11.31
N VAL A 810 7.53 -35.89 10.67
CA VAL A 810 8.57 -35.83 9.64
C VAL A 810 9.75 -35.02 10.19
N THR A 811 10.97 -35.44 9.85
CA THR A 811 12.21 -34.71 10.19
C THR A 811 12.99 -34.48 8.90
N ILE A 812 13.31 -33.22 8.64
CA ILE A 812 14.12 -32.77 7.51
C ILE A 812 15.47 -32.30 8.09
N ASP A 813 16.57 -32.83 7.57
CA ASP A 813 17.91 -32.36 7.94
C ASP A 813 18.18 -31.02 7.26
N GLY A 814 18.89 -30.11 7.94
CA GLY A 814 19.30 -28.83 7.37
C GLY A 814 20.80 -28.60 7.38
N GLU A 815 21.22 -27.48 6.83
CA GLU A 815 22.60 -27.01 6.74
C GLU A 815 22.79 -25.73 7.58
N VAL A 816 24.00 -25.55 8.13
CA VAL A 816 24.43 -24.32 8.79
C VAL A 816 25.39 -23.62 7.82
N ASN A 817 25.00 -22.45 7.33
CA ASN A 817 25.67 -21.76 6.22
C ASN A 817 26.75 -20.77 6.70
N GLY A 818 26.82 -20.51 8.00
CA GLY A 818 27.78 -19.58 8.62
C GLY A 818 27.08 -18.60 9.57
N TYR A 819 27.80 -17.55 9.95
CA TYR A 819 27.20 -16.38 10.62
C TYR A 819 26.43 -15.53 9.61
N ALA A 820 25.35 -14.92 10.06
CA ALA A 820 24.50 -14.03 9.26
C ALA A 820 24.60 -12.57 9.72
N ASP A 821 25.25 -12.31 10.85
CA ASP A 821 25.49 -10.95 11.33
C ASP A 821 26.79 -10.36 10.75
N GLU A 822 26.68 -9.17 10.17
CA GLU A 822 27.81 -8.44 9.58
C GLU A 822 28.57 -7.59 10.62
N ASP A 823 28.01 -7.44 11.82
CA ASP A 823 28.58 -6.62 12.90
C ASP A 823 29.58 -7.38 13.78
N GLY A 824 29.85 -8.66 13.46
CA GLY A 824 30.78 -9.54 14.17
C GLY A 824 30.34 -9.82 15.60
N ALA A 825 29.03 -9.84 15.89
CA ALA A 825 28.50 -10.18 17.20
C ALA A 825 28.43 -11.71 17.44
N ASP A 826 28.61 -12.51 16.38
CA ASP A 826 28.52 -13.97 16.32
C ASP A 826 27.23 -14.52 16.94
N LYS A 827 26.11 -13.80 16.76
CA LYS A 827 24.82 -14.15 17.39
C LYS A 827 23.79 -14.70 16.43
N VAL A 828 23.95 -14.49 15.13
CA VAL A 828 22.94 -14.88 14.15
C VAL A 828 23.53 -15.93 13.24
N LEU A 829 22.88 -17.09 13.17
CA LEU A 829 23.29 -18.19 12.32
C LEU A 829 22.38 -18.24 11.09
N SER A 830 22.96 -18.39 9.90
CA SER A 830 22.18 -18.74 8.71
C SER A 830 22.02 -20.25 8.63
N VAL A 831 20.78 -20.73 8.52
CA VAL A 831 20.45 -22.15 8.41
C VAL A 831 19.40 -22.37 7.34
N SER A 832 19.47 -23.51 6.64
CA SER A 832 18.53 -23.84 5.56
C SER A 832 18.21 -25.33 5.52
N TRP A 833 17.17 -25.74 4.77
CA TRP A 833 16.96 -27.15 4.44
C TRP A 833 17.30 -27.43 2.98
N ASP A 834 17.68 -28.67 2.68
CA ASP A 834 18.01 -29.11 1.32
C ASP A 834 16.76 -29.06 0.41
N GLU A 835 16.75 -28.13 -0.54
CA GLU A 835 15.67 -27.95 -1.51
C GLU A 835 15.55 -29.10 -2.51
N GLU A 836 16.64 -29.83 -2.79
CA GLU A 836 16.64 -30.97 -3.70
C GLU A 836 16.04 -32.23 -3.05
N ALA A 837 15.69 -32.18 -1.77
CA ALA A 837 15.05 -33.27 -1.07
C ALA A 837 13.65 -33.55 -1.61
N GLU A 838 13.30 -34.83 -1.80
CA GLU A 838 11.99 -35.28 -2.30
C GLU A 838 10.78 -34.76 -1.48
N ARG A 839 11.01 -34.24 -0.27
CA ARG A 839 10.02 -33.63 0.62
C ARG A 839 10.65 -32.48 1.39
N THR A 840 10.10 -31.28 1.24
CA THR A 840 10.45 -30.06 1.99
C THR A 840 9.31 -29.69 2.96
N PRO A 841 9.56 -28.85 3.98
CA PRO A 841 8.52 -28.28 4.82
C PRO A 841 7.38 -27.58 4.03
N GLN A 842 7.68 -26.73 3.04
CA GLN A 842 6.66 -26.04 2.23
C GLN A 842 5.84 -27.01 1.36
N SER A 843 6.47 -28.00 0.74
CA SER A 843 5.73 -29.02 -0.04
C SER A 843 4.83 -29.89 0.84
N ILE A 844 5.14 -30.04 2.12
CA ILE A 844 4.29 -30.73 3.09
C ILE A 844 3.09 -29.86 3.47
N VAL A 845 3.27 -28.56 3.67
CA VAL A 845 2.19 -27.60 3.98
C VAL A 845 1.22 -27.44 2.81
N ASN A 846 1.74 -27.22 1.60
CA ASN A 846 0.94 -27.12 0.38
C ASN A 846 0.17 -28.42 0.06
N ALA A 847 0.63 -29.57 0.57
CA ALA A 847 -0.06 -30.85 0.48
C ALA A 847 -1.05 -31.12 1.63
N GLY A 848 -1.30 -30.14 2.52
CA GLY A 848 -2.22 -30.25 3.65
C GLY A 848 -1.61 -30.81 4.94
N GLY A 849 -0.28 -30.75 5.08
CA GLY A 849 0.44 -31.03 6.32
C GLY A 849 0.35 -29.91 7.35
N SER A 850 1.10 -30.04 8.45
CA SER A 850 1.10 -29.05 9.54
C SER A 850 1.84 -27.78 9.14
N GLU A 851 1.21 -26.64 9.42
CA GLU A 851 1.79 -25.30 9.32
C GLU A 851 2.78 -25.03 10.47
N ASP A 852 2.63 -25.70 11.62
CA ASP A 852 3.55 -25.61 12.77
C ASP A 852 4.78 -26.54 12.61
N TRP A 853 5.98 -25.97 12.77
CA TRP A 853 7.29 -26.65 12.68
C TRP A 853 8.21 -26.32 13.86
N THR A 854 9.16 -27.21 14.19
CA THR A 854 10.19 -27.01 15.23
C THR A 854 11.60 -27.10 14.61
N LEU A 855 12.42 -26.07 14.81
CA LEU A 855 13.86 -26.11 14.53
C LEU A 855 14.62 -26.72 15.71
N VAL A 856 15.64 -27.54 15.43
CA VAL A 856 16.53 -28.17 16.43
C VAL A 856 17.99 -27.93 16.07
N VAL A 857 18.70 -27.13 16.87
CA VAL A 857 20.15 -26.87 16.75
C VAL A 857 20.90 -27.73 17.76
N ARG A 858 21.99 -28.40 17.37
CA ARG A 858 22.78 -29.27 18.27
C ARG A 858 24.27 -28.99 18.19
N SER A 859 24.96 -29.23 19.31
CA SER A 859 26.42 -29.15 19.45
C SER A 859 27.01 -27.75 19.22
N LEU A 860 26.20 -26.70 19.38
CA LEU A 860 26.65 -25.32 19.31
C LEU A 860 27.34 -24.94 20.62
N SER A 861 28.52 -24.36 20.57
CA SER A 861 29.22 -23.84 21.75
C SER A 861 29.08 -22.33 21.80
N ASP A 862 28.87 -21.78 22.99
CA ASP A 862 29.16 -20.37 23.21
C ASP A 862 30.67 -20.12 23.16
N ASP A 863 31.04 -18.85 23.21
CA ASP A 863 32.40 -18.36 23.11
C ASP A 863 33.29 -18.57 24.35
N VAL A 864 32.77 -19.18 25.42
CA VAL A 864 33.58 -19.71 26.55
C VAL A 864 33.55 -21.24 26.62
N GLY A 865 32.95 -21.87 25.60
CA GLY A 865 32.94 -23.31 25.37
C GLY A 865 31.89 -24.11 26.15
N ASN A 866 30.79 -23.52 26.65
CA ASN A 866 29.64 -24.31 27.10
C ASN A 866 28.83 -24.80 25.88
N THR A 867 28.99 -26.07 25.51
CA THR A 867 28.29 -26.66 24.37
C THR A 867 26.85 -27.10 24.71
N VAL A 868 25.86 -26.59 23.97
CA VAL A 868 24.46 -27.03 24.08
C VAL A 868 24.27 -28.42 23.46
N ALA A 869 23.61 -29.32 24.20
CA ALA A 869 23.29 -30.65 23.68
C ALA A 869 22.20 -30.60 22.58
N SER A 870 21.20 -29.72 22.76
CA SER A 870 20.21 -29.35 21.76
C SER A 870 19.43 -28.09 22.20
N ALA A 871 19.30 -27.10 21.33
CA ALA A 871 18.35 -25.98 21.46
C ALA A 871 17.20 -26.18 20.46
N THR A 872 15.98 -25.78 20.83
CA THR A 872 14.78 -25.99 20.00
C THR A 872 13.83 -24.79 20.07
N GLN A 873 13.20 -24.43 18.96
CA GLN A 873 12.22 -23.33 18.88
C GLN A 873 11.18 -23.61 17.77
N ASP A 874 9.92 -23.22 18.00
CA ASP A 874 8.79 -23.45 17.08
C ASP A 874 8.54 -22.24 16.14
N PHE A 875 8.04 -22.47 14.91
CA PHE A 875 7.70 -21.48 13.86
C PHE A 875 6.59 -21.99 12.90
N THR A 876 6.04 -21.14 12.00
CA THR A 876 4.87 -21.44 11.13
C THR A 876 5.09 -21.22 9.62
N ILE A 877 4.32 -21.91 8.74
CA ILE A 877 4.35 -21.87 7.26
C ILE A 877 2.91 -22.02 6.66
N GLU A 878 2.45 -21.20 5.70
CA GLU A 878 1.02 -21.08 5.20
C GLU A 878 0.76 -21.58 3.72
N ALA A 879 -0.50 -21.59 3.20
CA ALA A 879 -0.98 -22.12 1.86
C ALA A 879 -1.88 -21.14 0.96
N VAL A 880 -2.18 -21.41 -0.36
CA VAL A 880 -2.69 -20.43 -1.43
C VAL A 880 -3.81 -20.94 -2.49
N GLU A 881 -4.82 -20.15 -3.05
CA GLU A 881 -5.95 -20.48 -4.10
C GLU A 881 -6.63 -19.31 -5.03
N GLU A 882 -7.48 -19.55 -6.14
CA GLU A 882 -7.97 -18.62 -7.32
C GLU A 882 -9.45 -18.74 -8.03
N ALA A 883 -10.02 -17.76 -8.87
CA ALA A 883 -11.38 -17.66 -9.66
C ALA A 883 -11.51 -16.88 -11.10
N SER A 884 -12.70 -16.62 -11.82
CA SER A 884 -12.89 -16.26 -13.33
C SER A 884 -13.79 -15.01 -13.88
N PRO A 885 -13.65 -14.45 -15.16
CA PRO A 885 -13.97 -13.03 -15.64
C PRO A 885 -15.12 -12.66 -16.71
N PHE A 886 -15.49 -11.34 -16.93
CA PHE A 886 -16.52 -10.69 -17.86
C PHE A 886 -15.98 -9.53 -18.76
N TYR A 887 -16.21 -9.49 -20.09
CA TYR A 887 -15.62 -8.51 -21.07
C TYR A 887 -16.54 -8.09 -22.27
N ILE A 888 -16.15 -7.06 -23.04
CA ILE A 888 -16.70 -6.73 -24.39
C ILE A 888 -16.26 -7.84 -25.36
N GLY A 889 -17.18 -8.35 -26.19
CA GLY A 889 -16.90 -9.49 -27.09
C GLY A 889 -17.37 -10.85 -26.57
N GLU A 890 -17.35 -11.91 -27.41
CA GLU A 890 -17.73 -13.27 -26.95
C GLU A 890 -16.59 -13.99 -26.20
N THR A 891 -15.32 -13.59 -26.42
CA THR A 891 -14.12 -14.09 -25.71
C THR A 891 -13.11 -12.95 -25.58
N ALA A 892 -12.30 -12.89 -24.51
CA ALA A 892 -11.30 -11.83 -24.36
C ALA A 892 -10.35 -11.79 -25.58
N GLY A 893 -10.32 -10.65 -26.29
CA GLY A 893 -9.39 -10.38 -27.39
C GLY A 893 -9.75 -10.96 -28.78
N GLU A 894 -11.04 -11.08 -29.16
CA GLU A 894 -11.42 -11.42 -30.55
C GLU A 894 -11.87 -10.17 -31.36
N ASP A 895 -10.94 -9.54 -32.09
CA ASP A 895 -11.13 -8.25 -32.81
C ASP A 895 -12.22 -8.18 -33.93
N GLU A 896 -12.93 -9.25 -34.30
CA GLU A 896 -13.90 -9.21 -35.41
C GLU A 896 -15.37 -9.11 -34.96
N GLY A 897 -15.91 -7.89 -34.91
CA GLY A 897 -17.36 -7.61 -34.92
C GLY A 897 -18.01 -7.25 -33.59
N GLU A 898 -17.23 -6.77 -32.61
CA GLU A 898 -17.68 -6.52 -31.23
C GLU A 898 -18.29 -5.14 -31.03
N VAL A 899 -17.73 -4.12 -31.71
CA VAL A 899 -18.32 -2.78 -31.83
C VAL A 899 -18.43 -2.38 -33.30
N THR A 900 -19.62 -2.01 -33.76
CA THR A 900 -19.87 -1.59 -35.14
C THR A 900 -20.63 -0.28 -35.19
N GLY A 901 -20.26 0.61 -36.12
CA GLY A 901 -20.95 1.88 -36.36
C GLY A 901 -21.62 1.91 -37.73
N ALA A 902 -22.68 2.69 -37.91
CA ALA A 902 -23.28 2.94 -39.22
C ALA A 902 -23.74 4.39 -39.40
N ILE A 903 -23.36 5.00 -40.54
CA ILE A 903 -23.85 6.32 -40.97
C ILE A 903 -25.08 6.13 -41.85
N ASN A 904 -26.22 6.68 -41.44
CA ASN A 904 -27.52 6.46 -42.10
C ASN A 904 -27.95 7.61 -43.04
N GLY A 905 -27.02 8.18 -43.81
CA GLY A 905 -27.33 9.18 -44.85
C GLY A 905 -27.81 10.53 -44.30
N GLU A 906 -29.10 10.88 -44.46
CA GLU A 906 -29.75 12.05 -43.79
C GLU A 906 -30.50 11.61 -42.49
N GLY A 907 -30.31 10.36 -42.05
CA GLY A 907 -30.94 9.72 -40.88
C GLY A 907 -30.04 9.69 -39.64
N GLU A 908 -30.55 9.11 -38.54
CA GLU A 908 -29.82 8.98 -37.27
C GLU A 908 -28.71 7.92 -37.37
N ASP A 909 -27.48 8.25 -36.96
CA ASP A 909 -26.34 7.32 -36.94
C ASP A 909 -26.53 6.23 -35.85
N THR A 910 -25.86 5.09 -35.95
CA THR A 910 -25.99 3.98 -34.96
C THR A 910 -24.65 3.37 -34.58
N VAL A 911 -24.48 2.97 -33.31
CA VAL A 911 -23.35 2.18 -32.79
C VAL A 911 -23.90 0.96 -32.06
N THR A 912 -23.36 -0.23 -32.31
CA THR A 912 -23.76 -1.51 -31.69
C THR A 912 -22.56 -2.14 -30.99
N ILE A 913 -22.72 -2.59 -29.74
CA ILE A 913 -21.67 -3.15 -28.88
C ILE A 913 -22.14 -4.52 -28.36
N THR A 914 -21.31 -5.57 -28.43
CA THR A 914 -21.60 -6.91 -27.91
C THR A 914 -20.71 -7.26 -26.71
N PHE A 915 -21.24 -7.97 -25.71
CA PHE A 915 -20.57 -8.40 -24.48
C PHE A 915 -20.58 -9.93 -24.30
N SER A 916 -19.70 -10.44 -23.44
CA SER A 916 -19.44 -11.89 -23.23
C SER A 916 -20.49 -12.62 -22.41
N GLU A 917 -21.20 -11.85 -21.60
CA GLU A 917 -22.46 -12.21 -20.96
C GLU A 917 -23.35 -10.96 -20.91
N GLY A 918 -24.63 -11.13 -20.60
CA GLY A 918 -25.61 -10.07 -20.78
C GLY A 918 -25.39 -8.89 -19.84
N VAL A 919 -25.70 -7.68 -20.30
CA VAL A 919 -25.49 -6.44 -19.55
C VAL A 919 -26.66 -6.11 -18.61
N GLN A 920 -26.36 -5.38 -17.54
CA GLN A 920 -27.35 -4.88 -16.59
C GLN A 920 -28.12 -3.69 -17.18
N THR A 921 -29.46 -3.68 -17.02
CA THR A 921 -30.38 -2.70 -17.65
C THR A 921 -31.20 -1.90 -16.64
N SER A 922 -30.71 -1.82 -15.39
CA SER A 922 -31.29 -1.01 -14.32
C SER A 922 -30.27 -0.81 -13.20
N GLY A 923 -30.20 0.39 -12.61
CA GLY A 923 -29.23 0.71 -11.56
C GLY A 923 -28.32 1.87 -11.96
N ASP A 924 -27.29 2.14 -11.18
CA ASP A 924 -26.35 3.24 -11.44
C ASP A 924 -25.42 2.95 -12.65
N ASN A 925 -25.25 1.66 -13.00
CA ASN A 925 -24.49 1.14 -14.15
C ASN A 925 -25.39 0.52 -15.24
N ASP A 926 -26.59 1.09 -15.42
CA ASP A 926 -27.55 0.68 -16.44
C ASP A 926 -27.01 0.95 -17.85
N ALA A 927 -26.78 -0.12 -18.63
CA ALA A 927 -26.30 -0.05 -20.01
C ALA A 927 -27.22 0.72 -20.98
N THR A 928 -28.43 1.11 -20.56
CA THR A 928 -29.32 1.97 -21.33
C THR A 928 -29.21 3.46 -20.98
N ASP A 929 -28.39 3.83 -19.99
CA ASP A 929 -28.11 5.23 -19.64
C ASP A 929 -27.02 5.81 -20.58
N PRO A 930 -27.30 6.89 -21.33
CA PRO A 930 -26.29 7.58 -22.15
C PRO A 930 -25.07 8.09 -21.38
N GLY A 931 -25.15 8.20 -20.05
CA GLY A 931 -24.01 8.53 -19.19
C GLY A 931 -22.94 7.44 -19.13
N GLN A 932 -23.26 6.20 -19.52
CA GLN A 932 -22.31 5.08 -19.54
C GLN A 932 -21.40 5.07 -20.77
N TYR A 933 -21.55 6.01 -21.70
CA TYR A 933 -20.82 5.99 -22.96
C TYR A 933 -20.30 7.38 -23.32
N THR A 934 -19.11 7.43 -23.90
CA THR A 934 -18.59 8.61 -24.58
C THR A 934 -18.13 8.24 -25.99
N LEU A 935 -18.21 9.20 -26.90
CA LEU A 935 -17.84 9.02 -28.30
C LEU A 935 -16.76 10.04 -28.66
N ASN A 936 -15.61 9.56 -29.12
CA ASN A 936 -14.44 10.35 -29.46
C ASN A 936 -13.99 11.26 -28.29
N GLY A 937 -14.00 10.72 -27.06
CA GLY A 937 -13.61 11.43 -25.84
C GLY A 937 -14.59 12.52 -25.38
N ALA A 938 -15.82 12.54 -25.89
CA ALA A 938 -16.86 13.49 -25.52
C ALA A 938 -18.21 12.82 -25.20
N ASN A 939 -18.98 13.41 -24.29
CA ASN A 939 -20.32 12.91 -23.94
C ASN A 939 -21.21 12.80 -25.19
N LEU A 940 -22.07 11.77 -25.22
CA LEU A 940 -22.98 11.57 -26.34
C LEU A 940 -23.88 12.81 -26.58
N PRO A 941 -24.09 13.21 -27.85
CA PRO A 941 -24.79 14.45 -28.18
C PRO A 941 -26.26 14.45 -27.73
N THR A 942 -26.82 15.65 -27.52
CA THR A 942 -28.23 15.78 -27.14
C THR A 942 -29.14 15.29 -28.28
N GLY A 943 -29.91 14.23 -28.01
CA GLY A 943 -30.76 13.56 -29.00
C GLY A 943 -30.54 12.05 -29.09
N THR A 944 -29.49 11.53 -28.43
CA THR A 944 -29.17 10.10 -28.36
C THR A 944 -30.24 9.26 -27.64
N SER A 945 -30.45 8.02 -28.10
CA SER A 945 -31.22 6.98 -27.40
C SER A 945 -30.48 5.64 -27.41
N ILE A 946 -30.54 4.89 -26.31
CA ILE A 946 -29.86 3.58 -26.15
C ILE A 946 -30.90 2.48 -25.87
N SER A 947 -30.67 1.30 -26.43
CA SER A 947 -31.49 0.10 -26.24
C SER A 947 -30.61 -1.15 -26.17
N VAL A 948 -31.13 -2.25 -25.64
CA VAL A 948 -30.41 -3.54 -25.59
C VAL A 948 -31.17 -4.63 -26.36
N ASP A 949 -30.45 -5.63 -26.87
CA ASP A 949 -30.99 -6.77 -27.60
C ASP A 949 -30.31 -8.09 -27.16
N ASP A 950 -31.06 -9.19 -27.26
CA ASP A 950 -30.62 -10.56 -26.94
C ASP A 950 -30.11 -11.23 -28.22
N ARG A 951 -28.79 -11.33 -28.37
CA ARG A 951 -28.13 -11.74 -29.62
C ARG A 951 -28.19 -13.25 -29.84
N ASP A 952 -28.07 -14.05 -28.79
CA ASP A 952 -28.00 -15.50 -28.87
C ASP A 952 -29.36 -16.19 -28.63
N GLY A 953 -30.36 -15.44 -28.16
CA GLY A 953 -31.72 -15.88 -27.86
C GLY A 953 -31.83 -16.64 -26.55
N ASN A 954 -30.84 -16.56 -25.67
CA ASN A 954 -30.77 -17.23 -24.38
C ASN A 954 -31.07 -16.26 -23.23
N SER A 955 -32.33 -16.18 -22.84
CA SER A 955 -32.76 -15.29 -21.75
C SER A 955 -32.17 -15.56 -20.35
N ASP A 956 -31.36 -16.61 -20.19
CA ASP A 956 -30.76 -16.99 -18.91
C ASP A 956 -29.40 -16.32 -18.64
N ASN A 957 -28.70 -15.75 -19.64
CA ASN A 957 -27.45 -14.98 -19.50
C ASN A 957 -27.60 -13.47 -19.73
N GLY A 958 -28.84 -12.96 -19.90
CA GLY A 958 -29.11 -11.52 -19.99
C GLY A 958 -29.36 -11.04 -21.43
N ASN A 959 -29.09 -9.76 -21.72
CA ASN A 959 -29.07 -9.24 -23.09
C ASN A 959 -27.64 -8.79 -23.39
N GLU A 960 -26.99 -9.38 -24.38
CA GLU A 960 -25.54 -9.24 -24.61
C GLU A 960 -25.19 -8.09 -25.54
N THR A 961 -26.18 -7.38 -26.10
CA THR A 961 -25.93 -6.34 -27.10
C THR A 961 -26.56 -5.01 -26.71
N VAL A 962 -25.78 -3.93 -26.80
CA VAL A 962 -26.22 -2.53 -26.64
C VAL A 962 -26.22 -1.83 -27.99
N ILE A 963 -27.29 -1.09 -28.30
CA ILE A 963 -27.47 -0.32 -29.52
C ILE A 963 -27.72 1.16 -29.17
N ILE A 964 -26.82 2.03 -29.61
CA ILE A 964 -26.83 3.48 -29.40
C ILE A 964 -27.24 4.17 -30.72
N THR A 965 -28.32 4.93 -30.70
CA THR A 965 -28.79 5.75 -31.84
C THR A 965 -28.43 7.22 -31.61
N LEU A 966 -27.75 7.85 -32.57
CA LEU A 966 -27.14 9.17 -32.51
C LEU A 966 -27.75 10.12 -33.56
N PRO A 967 -27.75 11.45 -33.36
CA PRO A 967 -28.18 12.41 -34.38
C PRO A 967 -27.33 12.35 -35.67
N ASP A 968 -27.94 12.68 -36.81
CA ASP A 968 -27.28 12.71 -38.14
C ASP A 968 -25.95 13.49 -38.15
N GLY A 969 -24.90 12.85 -38.69
CA GLY A 969 -23.57 13.43 -38.88
C GLY A 969 -22.71 13.47 -37.61
N THR A 970 -22.99 12.58 -36.64
CA THR A 970 -22.23 12.45 -35.39
C THR A 970 -20.99 11.57 -35.60
N LEU A 971 -21.08 10.50 -36.38
CA LEU A 971 -19.96 9.59 -36.64
C LEU A 971 -19.09 10.08 -37.81
N GLN A 972 -17.79 9.81 -37.74
CA GLN A 972 -16.80 10.10 -38.77
C GLN A 972 -16.55 8.85 -39.62
N GLU A 973 -16.42 9.01 -40.94
CA GLU A 973 -16.21 7.87 -41.86
C GLU A 973 -14.88 7.12 -41.63
N SER A 974 -13.84 7.80 -41.16
CA SER A 974 -12.47 7.25 -41.13
C SER A 974 -12.06 6.54 -39.84
N SER A 975 -12.66 6.90 -38.70
CA SER A 975 -12.36 6.33 -37.39
C SER A 975 -13.27 6.99 -36.34
N ASN A 976 -13.80 6.19 -35.43
CA ASN A 976 -14.48 6.64 -34.22
C ASN A 976 -13.99 5.79 -33.06
N VAL A 977 -14.13 6.32 -31.85
CA VAL A 977 -13.83 5.60 -30.61
C VAL A 977 -15.05 5.69 -29.71
N ILE A 978 -15.60 4.56 -29.29
CA ILE A 978 -16.63 4.52 -28.25
C ILE A 978 -15.96 4.03 -26.97
N THR A 979 -16.10 4.81 -25.91
CA THR A 979 -15.67 4.42 -24.56
C THR A 979 -16.92 4.03 -23.79
N VAL A 980 -16.95 2.79 -23.31
CA VAL A 980 -17.94 2.23 -22.39
C VAL A 980 -17.44 2.46 -20.97
N ASN A 981 -18.34 2.78 -20.05
CA ASN A 981 -18.00 2.86 -18.63
C ASN A 981 -17.48 1.50 -18.15
N GLN A 982 -16.27 1.45 -17.59
CA GLN A 982 -15.68 0.20 -17.07
C GLN A 982 -16.48 -0.37 -15.91
N ASP A 983 -17.23 0.46 -15.19
CA ASP A 983 -18.13 -0.01 -14.13
C ASP A 983 -19.42 -0.64 -14.70
N LEU A 984 -19.54 -0.82 -16.02
CA LEU A 984 -20.70 -1.48 -16.62
C LEU A 984 -20.79 -2.92 -16.09
N GLU A 985 -21.90 -3.24 -15.45
CA GLU A 985 -22.11 -4.56 -14.85
C GLU A 985 -22.81 -5.51 -15.82
N SER A 986 -22.42 -6.78 -15.78
CA SER A 986 -23.19 -7.87 -16.36
C SER A 986 -24.46 -8.13 -15.53
N TYR A 987 -25.38 -8.91 -16.08
CA TYR A 987 -26.64 -9.26 -15.43
C TYR A 987 -26.44 -10.11 -14.17
N ASP A 988 -25.26 -10.73 -13.99
CA ASP A 988 -24.92 -11.55 -12.83
C ASP A 988 -24.06 -10.81 -11.78
N GLY A 989 -23.67 -9.57 -12.08
CA GLY A 989 -22.95 -8.67 -11.18
C GLY A 989 -21.43 -8.66 -11.37
N SER A 990 -20.92 -9.36 -12.38
CA SER A 990 -19.53 -9.24 -12.84
C SER A 990 -19.33 -7.86 -13.50
N VAL A 991 -18.17 -7.22 -13.30
CA VAL A 991 -17.87 -5.88 -13.82
C VAL A 991 -17.05 -6.01 -15.11
N LEU A 992 -17.26 -5.10 -16.06
CA LEU A 992 -16.61 -5.14 -17.36
C LEU A 992 -15.09 -5.06 -17.23
N GLU A 993 -14.42 -6.18 -17.47
CA GLU A 993 -12.97 -6.35 -17.51
C GLU A 993 -12.50 -6.35 -18.98
N GLY A 994 -11.21 -6.06 -19.21
CA GLY A 994 -10.65 -5.95 -20.57
C GLY A 994 -10.92 -4.61 -21.26
N GLU A 995 -10.90 -4.58 -22.59
CA GLU A 995 -11.03 -3.33 -23.37
C GLU A 995 -12.42 -2.71 -23.23
N TYR A 996 -12.45 -1.43 -22.85
CA TYR A 996 -13.66 -0.62 -22.67
C TYR A 996 -13.66 0.61 -23.59
N GLU A 997 -12.52 0.92 -24.21
CA GLU A 997 -12.37 1.94 -25.25
C GLU A 997 -12.08 1.25 -26.56
N VAL A 998 -13.07 1.20 -27.44
CA VAL A 998 -12.99 0.43 -28.69
C VAL A 998 -13.01 1.40 -29.87
N ASP A 999 -11.98 1.35 -30.71
CA ASP A 999 -11.99 2.04 -31.98
C ASP A 999 -12.75 1.23 -33.04
N PHE A 1000 -13.61 1.91 -33.80
CA PHE A 1000 -14.39 1.30 -34.85
C PHE A 1000 -14.49 2.25 -36.04
N VAL A 1001 -14.51 1.66 -37.22
CA VAL A 1001 -14.90 2.36 -38.44
C VAL A 1001 -16.39 2.15 -38.66
N VAL A 1002 -17.06 3.15 -39.21
CA VAL A 1002 -18.46 3.02 -39.58
C VAL A 1002 -18.57 2.19 -40.85
N GLU A 1003 -19.41 1.17 -40.79
CA GLU A 1003 -19.90 0.49 -41.98
C GLU A 1003 -20.94 1.40 -42.65
N ASP A 1004 -20.82 1.64 -43.95
CA ASP A 1004 -21.85 2.38 -44.68
C ASP A 1004 -23.20 1.68 -44.47
N ALA A 1005 -24.18 2.39 -43.93
CA ALA A 1005 -25.50 1.83 -43.82
C ALA A 1005 -25.99 1.47 -45.22
N VAL A 1006 -26.32 0.19 -45.38
CA VAL A 1006 -27.06 -0.29 -46.54
C VAL A 1006 -28.39 0.46 -46.56
N GLU A 1007 -28.47 1.54 -47.34
CA GLU A 1007 -29.75 1.98 -47.88
C GLU A 1007 -30.32 0.80 -48.67
N ASP A 1008 -31.43 0.26 -48.20
CA ASP A 1008 -32.26 -0.67 -48.96
C ASP A 1008 -32.86 0.09 -50.17
N ASP A 1009 -32.07 0.25 -51.24
CA ASP A 1009 -32.39 0.06 -52.67
C ASP A 1009 -31.34 0.76 -53.59
N GLU A 1010 -30.33 -0.02 -54.04
CA GLU A 1010 -29.46 0.14 -55.25
C GLU A 1010 -28.29 1.17 -55.28
N PRO A 1011 -27.22 0.95 -56.09
CA PRO A 1011 -26.30 -0.19 -56.25
C PRO A 1011 -24.82 0.18 -55.92
N GLU A 1012 -23.95 -0.81 -55.65
CA GLU A 1012 -22.52 -0.64 -55.32
C GLU A 1012 -21.71 0.25 -56.30
N GLU A 1013 -20.90 1.17 -55.74
CA GLU A 1013 -19.78 1.83 -56.46
C GLU A 1013 -18.56 0.88 -56.52
N PRO A 1014 -17.80 0.91 -57.61
CA PRO A 1014 -17.12 -0.28 -58.12
C PRO A 1014 -15.79 -0.56 -57.42
N VAL A 1015 -15.59 -1.83 -57.06
CA VAL A 1015 -14.27 -2.45 -56.88
C VAL A 1015 -13.38 -1.98 -58.03
N GLU A 1016 -12.21 -1.40 -57.75
CA GLU A 1016 -11.28 -1.01 -58.81
C GLU A 1016 -10.80 -2.31 -59.47
N VAL A 1017 -11.53 -2.73 -60.51
CA VAL A 1017 -11.23 -3.90 -61.34
C VAL A 1017 -10.27 -3.47 -62.44
N VAL A 1018 -9.72 -4.43 -63.17
CA VAL A 1018 -9.02 -4.12 -64.42
C VAL A 1018 -9.92 -3.26 -65.32
N GLU A 1019 -9.43 -2.15 -65.84
CA GLU A 1019 -10.23 -1.35 -66.78
C GLU A 1019 -10.18 -1.99 -68.18
N LEU A 1020 -11.25 -1.88 -68.96
CA LEU A 1020 -11.24 -2.32 -70.36
C LEU A 1020 -11.20 -1.12 -71.30
N GLY A 1021 -10.22 -1.09 -72.19
CA GLY A 1021 -10.15 -0.09 -73.24
C GLY A 1021 -11.30 -0.24 -74.23
N ALA A 1022 -11.63 0.86 -74.92
CA ALA A 1022 -12.70 0.86 -75.91
C ALA A 1022 -12.47 -0.25 -76.96
N ASP A 1023 -13.48 -1.08 -77.18
CA ASP A 1023 -13.49 -2.23 -78.11
C ASP A 1023 -12.82 -3.54 -77.60
N SER A 1024 -12.53 -3.67 -76.30
CA SER A 1024 -12.08 -4.92 -75.67
C SER A 1024 -13.19 -6.01 -75.56
N LEU A 1025 -12.81 -7.29 -75.61
CA LEU A 1025 -13.66 -8.46 -75.34
C LEU A 1025 -13.62 -8.87 -73.85
N GLY A 1026 -14.69 -9.52 -73.40
CA GLY A 1026 -14.82 -9.99 -72.02
C GLY A 1026 -15.39 -8.92 -71.07
N THR A 1027 -15.40 -9.24 -69.78
CA THR A 1027 -15.91 -8.39 -68.70
C THR A 1027 -14.82 -8.21 -67.66
N ALA A 1028 -14.55 -6.97 -67.27
CA ALA A 1028 -13.63 -6.64 -66.21
C ALA A 1028 -14.04 -7.31 -64.88
N GLY A 1029 -13.05 -7.81 -64.14
CA GLY A 1029 -13.20 -8.34 -62.79
C GLY A 1029 -11.93 -8.10 -61.97
N ASP A 1030 -11.98 -8.40 -60.68
CA ASP A 1030 -10.83 -8.25 -59.80
C ASP A 1030 -9.66 -9.14 -60.27
N GLN A 1031 -8.58 -8.48 -60.69
CA GLN A 1031 -7.34 -9.04 -61.22
C GLN A 1031 -7.54 -10.03 -62.39
N GLN A 1032 -8.68 -9.93 -63.09
CA GLN A 1032 -9.05 -10.86 -64.14
C GLN A 1032 -10.02 -10.26 -65.19
N ILE A 1033 -10.09 -10.88 -66.36
CA ILE A 1033 -11.12 -10.63 -67.37
C ILE A 1033 -11.91 -11.92 -67.60
N THR A 1034 -13.23 -11.85 -67.43
CA THR A 1034 -14.14 -13.01 -67.49
C THR A 1034 -15.07 -12.94 -68.71
N GLY A 1035 -15.87 -13.99 -68.95
CA GLY A 1035 -16.88 -13.99 -70.00
C GLY A 1035 -16.35 -14.20 -71.43
N LEU A 1036 -15.13 -14.71 -71.56
CA LEU A 1036 -14.52 -15.13 -72.81
C LEU A 1036 -14.80 -16.62 -73.08
N GLU A 1037 -14.55 -17.11 -74.29
CA GLU A 1037 -14.69 -18.55 -74.57
C GLU A 1037 -13.60 -19.33 -73.83
N ALA A 1038 -13.95 -20.46 -73.20
CA ALA A 1038 -13.03 -21.28 -72.42
C ALA A 1038 -11.96 -21.97 -73.28
N ASN A 1039 -10.71 -21.97 -72.82
CA ASN A 1039 -9.53 -22.51 -73.51
C ASN A 1039 -9.23 -21.87 -74.88
N THR A 1040 -9.60 -20.60 -75.06
CA THR A 1040 -9.41 -19.83 -76.30
C THR A 1040 -8.31 -18.78 -76.10
N THR A 1041 -7.48 -18.57 -77.12
CA THR A 1041 -6.38 -17.59 -77.08
C THR A 1041 -6.83 -16.23 -77.62
N TYR A 1042 -6.50 -15.17 -76.89
CA TYR A 1042 -6.82 -13.77 -77.20
C TYR A 1042 -5.55 -12.91 -77.22
N ASP A 1043 -5.54 -11.87 -78.06
CA ASP A 1043 -4.51 -10.82 -78.03
C ASP A 1043 -4.86 -9.81 -76.94
N VAL A 1044 -4.02 -9.67 -75.92
CA VAL A 1044 -4.24 -8.81 -74.75
C VAL A 1044 -3.15 -7.74 -74.65
N SER A 1045 -3.51 -6.47 -74.74
CA SER A 1045 -2.62 -5.32 -74.46
C SER A 1045 -3.00 -4.62 -73.16
N VAL A 1046 -2.01 -4.05 -72.45
CA VAL A 1046 -2.21 -3.27 -71.22
C VAL A 1046 -1.63 -1.86 -71.39
N ASP A 1047 -2.37 -0.83 -71.00
CA ASP A 1047 -1.95 0.59 -70.98
C ASP A 1047 -1.31 1.11 -72.28
N GLY A 1048 -1.72 0.55 -73.43
CA GLY A 1048 -1.21 0.93 -74.76
C GLY A 1048 0.09 0.25 -75.20
N GLU A 1049 0.62 -0.69 -74.42
CA GLU A 1049 1.73 -1.57 -74.79
C GLU A 1049 1.30 -2.61 -75.85
N PRO A 1050 2.23 -3.18 -76.64
CA PRO A 1050 1.90 -4.17 -77.67
C PRO A 1050 1.24 -5.43 -77.08
N ALA A 1051 0.23 -5.94 -77.79
CA ALA A 1051 -0.56 -7.09 -77.34
C ALA A 1051 0.27 -8.39 -77.24
N VAL A 1052 -0.07 -9.23 -76.26
CA VAL A 1052 0.48 -10.56 -76.02
C VAL A 1052 -0.64 -11.58 -76.03
N GLU A 1053 -0.40 -12.75 -76.62
CA GLU A 1053 -1.37 -13.85 -76.61
C GLU A 1053 -1.52 -14.45 -75.20
N MET A 1054 -2.74 -14.40 -74.64
CA MET A 1054 -3.11 -15.10 -73.41
C MET A 1054 -4.25 -16.07 -73.69
N THR A 1055 -4.23 -17.24 -73.03
CA THR A 1055 -5.28 -18.27 -73.19
C THR A 1055 -6.14 -18.32 -71.94
N THR A 1056 -7.46 -18.32 -72.14
CA THR A 1056 -8.42 -18.44 -71.04
C THR A 1056 -8.37 -19.81 -70.38
N ASP A 1057 -8.74 -19.86 -69.12
CA ASP A 1057 -8.90 -21.13 -68.39
C ASP A 1057 -10.16 -21.91 -68.85
N ALA A 1058 -10.44 -23.02 -68.17
CA ALA A 1058 -11.60 -23.86 -68.46
C ALA A 1058 -12.96 -23.19 -68.17
N ALA A 1059 -12.97 -22.07 -67.45
CA ALA A 1059 -14.15 -21.26 -67.15
C ALA A 1059 -14.28 -20.03 -68.07
N GLY A 1060 -13.28 -19.74 -68.92
CA GLY A 1060 -13.30 -18.58 -69.82
C GLY A 1060 -12.70 -17.32 -69.23
N ASN A 1061 -11.79 -17.44 -68.25
CA ASN A 1061 -11.18 -16.31 -67.55
C ASN A 1061 -9.70 -16.13 -67.94
N LEU A 1062 -9.28 -14.87 -68.03
CA LEU A 1062 -7.87 -14.45 -68.07
C LEU A 1062 -7.50 -13.91 -66.68
N THR A 1063 -6.59 -14.57 -65.98
CA THR A 1063 -6.23 -14.27 -64.59
C THR A 1063 -4.78 -13.78 -64.45
N GLY A 1064 -4.46 -13.09 -63.35
CA GLY A 1064 -3.11 -12.58 -63.06
C GLY A 1064 -2.87 -11.20 -63.66
N LEU A 1065 -3.92 -10.40 -63.76
CA LEU A 1065 -3.91 -9.02 -64.24
C LEU A 1065 -3.88 -8.04 -63.06
N THR A 1066 -3.49 -6.80 -63.29
CA THR A 1066 -3.37 -5.77 -62.25
C THR A 1066 -4.55 -4.81 -62.32
N ASN A 1067 -5.25 -4.62 -61.21
CA ASN A 1067 -6.33 -3.64 -61.11
C ASN A 1067 -5.82 -2.20 -61.31
N GLY A 1068 -6.67 -1.31 -61.83
CA GLY A 1068 -6.29 0.06 -62.16
C GLY A 1068 -5.51 0.23 -63.48
N SER A 1069 -5.12 -0.85 -64.16
CA SER A 1069 -4.58 -0.82 -65.52
C SER A 1069 -5.68 -1.02 -66.57
N THR A 1070 -5.56 -0.37 -67.73
CA THR A 1070 -6.50 -0.51 -68.87
C THR A 1070 -6.06 -1.59 -69.85
N TYR A 1071 -6.84 -2.66 -69.96
CA TYR A 1071 -6.60 -3.79 -70.87
C TYR A 1071 -7.47 -3.75 -72.13
N VAL A 1072 -6.94 -4.18 -73.27
CA VAL A 1072 -7.71 -4.44 -74.50
C VAL A 1072 -7.48 -5.87 -74.95
N VAL A 1073 -8.55 -6.66 -74.93
CA VAL A 1073 -8.61 -8.05 -75.35
C VAL A 1073 -9.28 -8.12 -76.71
N THR A 1074 -8.65 -8.74 -77.69
CA THR A 1074 -9.25 -8.98 -79.00
C THR A 1074 -9.11 -10.45 -79.37
N GLU A 1075 -10.07 -10.98 -80.13
CA GLU A 1075 -9.95 -12.32 -80.70
C GLU A 1075 -8.64 -12.37 -81.50
N VAL A 1076 -7.79 -13.35 -81.18
CA VAL A 1076 -6.70 -13.70 -82.10
C VAL A 1076 -7.38 -14.04 -83.41
N ALA A 1077 -7.11 -13.25 -84.46
CA ALA A 1077 -7.66 -13.52 -85.76
C ALA A 1077 -7.31 -14.97 -86.11
N PRO A 1078 -8.30 -15.86 -86.37
CA PRO A 1078 -8.03 -17.26 -86.61
C PRO A 1078 -7.01 -17.33 -87.74
N THR A 1079 -5.84 -17.89 -87.46
CA THR A 1079 -4.83 -18.11 -88.48
C THR A 1079 -5.28 -19.33 -89.27
N GLU A 1080 -6.30 -19.12 -90.10
CA GLU A 1080 -6.84 -20.15 -90.96
C GLU A 1080 -5.70 -20.67 -91.83
N VAL A 1081 -5.48 -21.98 -91.81
CA VAL A 1081 -4.39 -22.59 -92.58
C VAL A 1081 -4.71 -22.41 -94.07
N GLU A 1082 -4.05 -21.45 -94.72
CA GLU A 1082 -4.22 -21.28 -96.17
C GLU A 1082 -3.67 -22.50 -96.92
N LEU A 1083 -4.56 -23.24 -97.56
CA LEU A 1083 -4.18 -24.35 -98.40
C LEU A 1083 -3.77 -23.86 -99.79
N GLY A 1084 -2.56 -24.21 -100.23
CA GLY A 1084 -2.13 -23.99 -101.61
C GLY A 1084 -3.10 -24.67 -102.60
N ALA A 1085 -3.27 -24.10 -103.79
CA ALA A 1085 -4.35 -24.47 -104.74
C ALA A 1085 -4.43 -25.97 -105.14
N ASP A 1086 -3.37 -26.74 -104.90
CA ASP A 1086 -3.28 -28.18 -105.20
C ASP A 1086 -3.32 -29.08 -103.93
N SER A 1087 -3.58 -28.50 -102.75
CA SER A 1087 -3.57 -29.23 -101.47
C SER A 1087 -4.84 -30.06 -101.30
N LEU A 1088 -4.70 -31.21 -100.64
CA LEU A 1088 -5.82 -32.07 -100.27
C LEU A 1088 -6.37 -31.61 -98.91
N GLY A 1089 -7.70 -31.69 -98.75
CA GLY A 1089 -8.39 -31.29 -97.52
C GLY A 1089 -9.01 -29.90 -97.61
N THR A 1090 -9.57 -29.45 -96.50
CA THR A 1090 -10.18 -28.13 -96.33
C THR A 1090 -9.49 -27.43 -95.18
N ALA A 1091 -9.12 -26.16 -95.39
CA ALA A 1091 -8.56 -25.31 -94.36
C ALA A 1091 -9.52 -25.27 -93.17
N GLY A 1092 -8.97 -25.45 -91.97
CA GLY A 1092 -9.67 -25.25 -90.71
C GLY A 1092 -8.78 -24.43 -89.79
N ASP A 1093 -9.35 -24.02 -88.67
CA ASP A 1093 -8.60 -23.27 -87.66
C ASP A 1093 -7.48 -24.14 -87.08
N GLN A 1094 -6.23 -23.77 -87.40
CA GLN A 1094 -5.00 -24.48 -87.04
C GLN A 1094 -4.92 -25.98 -87.44
N GLN A 1095 -5.79 -26.44 -88.36
CA GLN A 1095 -5.85 -27.83 -88.81
C GLN A 1095 -6.26 -27.95 -90.29
N ILE A 1096 -5.99 -29.10 -90.92
CA ILE A 1096 -6.51 -29.43 -92.25
C ILE A 1096 -7.53 -30.56 -92.08
N THR A 1097 -8.78 -30.30 -92.47
CA THR A 1097 -9.91 -31.23 -92.30
C THR A 1097 -10.33 -31.87 -93.62
N GLY A 1098 -11.27 -32.82 -93.59
CA GLY A 1098 -11.89 -33.37 -94.80
C GLY A 1098 -11.00 -34.31 -95.63
N LEU A 1099 -9.92 -34.82 -95.05
CA LEU A 1099 -9.06 -35.83 -95.63
C LEU A 1099 -9.60 -37.25 -95.33
N GLU A 1100 -9.06 -38.28 -96.01
CA GLU A 1100 -9.43 -39.65 -95.66
C GLU A 1100 -8.84 -40.00 -94.28
N ALA A 1101 -9.68 -40.51 -93.38
CA ALA A 1101 -9.29 -40.89 -92.03
C ALA A 1101 -8.17 -41.95 -92.00
N ASN A 1102 -7.27 -41.84 -91.01
CA ASN A 1102 -6.11 -42.72 -90.80
C ASN A 1102 -5.19 -42.89 -92.03
N THR A 1103 -5.07 -41.85 -92.85
CA THR A 1103 -4.25 -41.85 -94.07
C THR A 1103 -3.06 -40.90 -93.93
N THR A 1104 -1.89 -41.34 -94.38
CA THR A 1104 -0.66 -40.54 -94.33
C THR A 1104 -0.54 -39.66 -95.58
N TYR A 1105 -0.35 -38.36 -95.36
CA TYR A 1105 -0.17 -37.33 -96.38
C TYR A 1105 1.20 -36.66 -96.23
N ASN A 1106 1.78 -36.24 -97.36
CA ASN A 1106 2.97 -35.39 -97.37
C ASN A 1106 2.52 -33.93 -97.26
N VAL A 1107 2.84 -33.28 -96.14
CA VAL A 1107 2.45 -31.91 -95.84
C VAL A 1107 3.67 -31.00 -95.93
N SER A 1108 3.58 -29.92 -96.69
CA SER A 1108 4.61 -28.89 -96.83
C SER A 1108 4.00 -27.51 -96.62
N VAL A 1109 4.72 -26.60 -95.97
CA VAL A 1109 4.32 -25.20 -95.77
C VAL A 1109 5.31 -24.30 -96.52
N ASP A 1110 4.81 -23.29 -97.23
CA ASP A 1110 5.58 -22.23 -97.91
C ASP A 1110 6.75 -22.68 -98.81
N GLY A 1111 6.63 -23.87 -99.40
CA GLY A 1111 7.62 -24.42 -100.34
C GLY A 1111 8.80 -25.14 -99.68
N GLU A 1112 8.79 -25.34 -98.37
CA GLU A 1112 9.73 -26.19 -97.64
C GLU A 1112 9.49 -27.70 -97.91
N PRO A 1113 10.48 -28.59 -97.70
CA PRO A 1113 10.34 -30.01 -98.00
C PRO A 1113 9.21 -30.67 -97.18
N ALA A 1114 8.39 -31.48 -97.86
CA ALA A 1114 7.22 -32.10 -97.25
C ALA A 1114 7.58 -33.17 -96.21
N VAL A 1115 6.76 -33.26 -95.16
CA VAL A 1115 6.85 -34.25 -94.08
C VAL A 1115 5.59 -35.12 -94.06
N GLU A 1116 5.75 -36.42 -93.78
CA GLU A 1116 4.63 -37.36 -93.67
C GLU A 1116 3.87 -37.15 -92.35
N MET A 1117 2.60 -36.75 -92.43
CA MET A 1117 1.67 -36.65 -91.31
C MET A 1117 0.45 -37.54 -91.56
N THR A 1118 -0.09 -38.18 -90.53
CA THR A 1118 -1.25 -39.08 -90.66
C THR A 1118 -2.48 -38.46 -90.03
N THR A 1119 -3.61 -38.49 -90.75
CA THR A 1119 -4.90 -38.00 -90.25
C THR A 1119 -5.42 -38.85 -89.10
N ASP A 1120 -6.20 -38.24 -88.22
CA ASP A 1120 -6.95 -38.95 -87.20
C ASP A 1120 -8.13 -39.76 -87.79
N ALA A 1121 -8.92 -40.39 -86.91
CA ALA A 1121 -10.08 -41.19 -87.30
C ALA A 1121 -11.23 -40.39 -87.92
N ALA A 1122 -11.23 -39.05 -87.80
CA ALA A 1122 -12.20 -38.15 -88.41
C ALA A 1122 -11.70 -37.56 -89.74
N GLY A 1123 -10.43 -37.79 -90.10
CA GLY A 1123 -9.83 -37.24 -91.31
C GLY A 1123 -9.20 -35.86 -91.13
N ASN A 1124 -8.79 -35.52 -89.91
CA ASN A 1124 -8.15 -34.24 -89.60
C ASN A 1124 -6.64 -34.40 -89.41
N LEU A 1125 -5.87 -33.43 -89.91
CA LEU A 1125 -4.46 -33.22 -89.60
C LEU A 1125 -4.33 -32.05 -88.62
N THR A 1126 -4.02 -32.37 -87.37
CA THR A 1126 -3.84 -31.41 -86.27
C THR A 1126 -2.35 -31.28 -85.91
N GLY A 1127 -1.98 -30.24 -85.13
CA GLY A 1127 -0.59 -30.02 -84.70
C GLY A 1127 0.29 -29.27 -85.72
N LEU A 1128 -0.33 -28.50 -86.63
CA LEU A 1128 0.35 -27.74 -87.68
C LEU A 1128 1.13 -26.53 -87.14
N THR A 1129 0.76 -26.02 -85.96
CA THR A 1129 1.48 -24.94 -85.26
C THR A 1129 2.82 -25.40 -84.68
N PHE A 1130 2.91 -26.64 -84.19
CA PHE A 1130 4.19 -27.25 -83.75
C PHE A 1130 5.17 -27.44 -84.92
N PHE A 1131 4.64 -27.62 -86.14
CA PHE A 1131 5.41 -27.72 -87.39
C PHE A 1131 6.01 -26.38 -87.84
N LEU A 1132 5.30 -25.26 -87.66
CA LEU A 1132 5.88 -23.91 -87.84
C LEU A 1132 6.94 -23.60 -86.77
N TRP A 1133 6.72 -24.02 -85.52
CA TRP A 1133 7.58 -23.69 -84.38
C TRP A 1133 9.00 -24.31 -84.45
N ILE A 1134 9.13 -25.54 -84.96
CA ILE A 1134 10.44 -26.23 -85.14
C ILE A 1134 11.30 -25.56 -86.22
N ASN A 1135 10.70 -25.04 -87.30
CA ASN A 1135 11.45 -24.41 -88.39
C ASN A 1135 11.88 -22.97 -88.07
N LEU A 1136 11.10 -22.23 -87.27
CA LEU A 1136 11.44 -20.85 -86.88
C LEU A 1136 12.46 -20.74 -85.73
N ARG A 1137 12.47 -21.67 -84.74
CA ARG A 1137 13.41 -21.58 -83.58
C ARG A 1137 14.82 -22.13 -83.84
N CYS A 1138 15.05 -22.95 -84.86
CA CYS A 1138 16.41 -23.44 -85.16
C CYS A 1138 17.40 -22.34 -85.61
N ASN A 1139 16.93 -21.14 -85.98
CA ASN A 1139 17.81 -20.05 -86.45
C ASN A 1139 18.19 -19.00 -85.39
N PHE A 1140 17.58 -18.99 -84.19
CA PHE A 1140 17.80 -17.91 -83.21
C PHE A 1140 18.69 -18.28 -82.00
N TYR A 1141 19.16 -19.53 -81.87
CA TYR A 1141 19.99 -19.98 -80.74
C TYR A 1141 21.44 -20.41 -81.11
N LEU A 1142 21.98 -19.92 -82.23
CA LEU A 1142 23.38 -20.12 -82.61
C LEU A 1142 24.03 -18.79 -83.01
N LYS A 1143 24.26 -17.92 -82.02
CA LYS A 1143 25.30 -16.88 -81.99
C LYS A 1143 25.45 -16.28 -80.59
N ASN A 1144 26.13 -17.03 -79.72
CA ASN A 1144 27.21 -16.47 -78.91
C ASN A 1144 28.52 -16.97 -79.53
#